data_AF-A0A4X2MCA4-F1
#
_entry.id   AF-A0A4X2MCA4-F1
#
_cell.length_a   1.000
_cell.length_b   1.000
_cell.length_c   1.000
_cell.angle_alpha   90.00
_cell.angle_beta   90.00
_cell.angle_gamma   90.00
#
_symmetry.space_group_name_H-M   'P 1'
#
loop_
_entity.id
_entity.type
_entity.pdbx_description
1 polymer ?
#
loop_
_entity_poly.entity_id
_entity_poly.type
_entity_poly.pdbx_seq_one_letter_code
_entity_poly.pdbx_strand_id
1 'polypeptide(L)'
;MDSTSLALYRWHYSRICQGVLSFTIFLILSLAFIETPSSLTVTSDVRYRQAPWEPPCGLTESVEALCFLVFIADVSMKSYLIGWREFLKNRWLLAYIVALVVSLTDWTVSLSFGCRETLRVRRLVRPFFLLQNSSMMKKTLKCIRRTLPEMASVALLLFVHLCLFTMLGMLLFMREKDDRKDQERRLYFQNFPESLTSLLVLLTTANNPDVMIPAYSKNRAYSIFFIVFTVIGSLFLMNLLTAIIYNQFRGYLMGLDGVTPRPLPAPRVHRSQGGLGCLVEIEAEGGTGGCFPGPLWMVCAFLESIQSSLFRRRLGIRAAFEVLCSLEGAEIHPLVVGVKPETFLQVIQKVKMSLYCKEAIIQTVGSHAGGLMSADQFQSVFEELDKDAIKEHPPRPAYPSTVLQRAQSVFGHRYFDYLGNFVAFGNIVSICVFLVIDADKLPSERDDFILGVLNCFFILYYVLEMLLKVFALGLKGYVSFFSNIFDGILTVILLVLEISTLAVYRFPHPGWKPEMLGLLSLWDMSRLVNMFIVFRFLRIIPNMKLMSLVAGTLLDLVRNMRAFAGILVVVYYVFAIVGIGLFQGAIESPPGNSSLVYANGTAPCGTFEQLEYWPNNFDDFAAALVTLWDVMVVNNWQVFLDVYTRYSSPWSKLYFVAWWLVSSIVWMNLFVALILENFIHKWDRRGQQQPVPGSCQAPYQVTVELMFRDVLEEPTEEELVAKLIQHPHLHLCR
;
A
#
# COMPACT_ATOMS: atom_id res chain seq x y z
N MET A 1 32.00 23.68 -4.20
CA MET A 1 30.62 23.62 -3.68
C MET A 1 30.48 24.68 -2.59
N ASP A 2 29.43 25.50 -2.64
CA ASP A 2 29.18 26.52 -1.62
C ASP A 2 28.69 25.88 -0.30
N SER A 3 29.21 26.37 0.83
CA SER A 3 28.86 25.87 2.17
C SER A 3 27.37 26.03 2.48
N THR A 4 26.75 27.07 1.95
CA THR A 4 25.31 27.36 2.05
C THR A 4 24.47 26.33 1.31
N SER A 5 24.85 25.94 0.09
CA SER A 5 24.16 24.93 -0.71
C SER A 5 24.20 23.55 -0.06
N LEU A 6 25.32 23.18 0.58
CA LEU A 6 25.43 21.94 1.35
C LEU A 6 24.53 21.94 2.60
N ALA A 7 24.45 23.09 3.30
CA ALA A 7 23.57 23.23 4.46
C ALA A 7 22.09 23.12 4.06
N LEU A 8 21.70 23.76 2.95
CA LEU A 8 20.36 23.66 2.36
C LEU A 8 20.02 22.24 1.94
N TYR A 9 20.95 21.54 1.27
CA TYR A 9 20.78 20.13 0.89
C TYR A 9 20.52 19.24 2.13
N ARG A 10 21.34 19.37 3.18
CA ARG A 10 21.18 18.60 4.42
C ARG A 10 19.86 18.90 5.14
N TRP A 11 19.40 20.15 5.08
CA TRP A 11 18.12 20.55 5.66
C TRP A 11 16.92 20.02 4.86
N HIS A 12 16.95 20.13 3.53
CA HIS A 12 15.88 19.67 2.64
C HIS A 12 15.69 18.13 2.70
N TYR A 13 16.78 17.37 2.76
CA TYR A 13 16.74 15.91 2.91
C TYR A 13 16.63 15.44 4.37
N SER A 14 16.40 16.35 5.32
CA SER A 14 16.15 15.97 6.70
C SER A 14 14.79 15.28 6.85
N ARG A 15 14.68 14.39 7.86
CA ARG A 15 13.41 13.69 8.17
C ARG A 15 12.25 14.65 8.45
N ILE A 16 12.54 15.82 8.99
CA ILE A 16 11.52 16.82 9.33
C ILE A 16 10.97 17.43 8.05
N CYS A 17 11.82 17.92 7.15
CA CYS A 17 11.38 18.54 5.90
C CYS A 17 10.62 17.55 5.00
N GLN A 18 11.15 16.33 4.84
CA GLN A 18 10.47 15.27 4.08
C GLN A 18 9.16 14.79 4.74
N GLY A 19 9.10 14.81 6.08
CA GLY A 19 7.89 14.53 6.85
C GLY A 19 6.82 15.59 6.64
N VAL A 20 7.18 16.87 6.64
CA VAL A 20 6.29 17.99 6.33
C VAL A 20 5.74 17.86 4.91
N LEU A 21 6.60 17.61 3.91
CA LEU A 21 6.16 17.43 2.52
C LEU A 21 5.17 16.26 2.39
N SER A 22 5.45 15.13 3.04
CA SER A 22 4.57 13.96 3.03
C SER A 22 3.21 14.25 3.71
N PHE A 23 3.23 15.00 4.81
CA PHE A 23 2.01 15.44 5.49
C PHE A 23 1.20 16.42 4.64
N THR A 24 1.85 17.35 3.92
CA THR A 24 1.18 18.27 3.00
C THR A 24 0.49 17.51 1.86
N ILE A 25 1.12 16.47 1.31
CA ILE A 25 0.51 15.60 0.29
C ILE A 25 -0.70 14.85 0.88
N PHE A 26 -0.59 14.33 2.09
CA PHE A 26 -1.72 13.70 2.77
C PHE A 26 -2.88 14.68 2.99
N LEU A 27 -2.58 15.91 3.43
CA LEU A 27 -3.57 16.96 3.69
C LEU A 27 -4.33 17.37 2.43
N ILE A 28 -3.63 17.62 1.31
CA ILE A 28 -4.28 18.08 0.06
C ILE A 28 -5.18 17.00 -0.56
N LEU A 29 -4.83 15.71 -0.41
CA LEU A 29 -5.67 14.60 -0.84
C LEU A 29 -6.88 14.43 0.09
N SER A 30 -6.68 14.57 1.41
CA SER A 30 -7.75 14.45 2.41
C SER A 30 -8.78 15.59 2.33
N LEU A 31 -8.42 16.73 1.74
CA LEU A 31 -9.34 17.86 1.55
C LEU A 31 -10.60 17.47 0.75
N ALA A 32 -10.51 16.46 -0.13
CA ALA A 32 -11.63 15.95 -0.91
C ALA A 32 -12.81 15.44 -0.05
N PHE A 33 -12.58 15.05 1.20
CA PHE A 33 -13.66 14.65 2.11
C PHE A 33 -14.44 15.83 2.70
N ILE A 34 -13.83 17.01 2.76
CA ILE A 34 -14.38 18.20 3.43
C ILE A 34 -14.95 19.20 2.40
N GLU A 35 -14.35 19.25 1.22
CA GLU A 35 -14.80 20.10 0.11
C GLU A 35 -16.22 19.77 -0.36
N THR A 36 -16.85 20.69 -1.10
CA THR A 36 -18.14 20.44 -1.73
C THR A 36 -18.00 19.47 -2.93
N PRO A 37 -18.74 18.35 -2.98
CA PRO A 37 -19.71 17.86 -1.99
C PRO A 37 -19.07 17.21 -0.75
N SER A 38 -19.51 17.62 0.43
CA SER A 38 -18.94 17.19 1.71
C SER A 38 -19.37 15.78 2.07
N SER A 39 -18.40 14.94 2.46
CA SER A 39 -18.62 13.57 2.95
C SER A 39 -18.86 13.51 4.45
N LEU A 40 -18.96 14.64 5.14
CA LEU A 40 -19.23 14.69 6.58
C LEU A 40 -20.72 14.50 6.86
N THR A 41 -21.22 13.28 6.61
CA THR A 41 -22.57 12.84 6.95
C THR A 41 -22.52 11.50 7.69
N VAL A 42 -23.55 11.20 8.49
CA VAL A 42 -23.65 9.93 9.24
C VAL A 42 -23.98 8.75 8.31
N THR A 43 -24.74 9.02 7.24
CA THR A 43 -25.12 8.03 6.22
C THR A 43 -24.97 8.63 4.83
N SER A 44 -24.63 7.78 3.85
CA SER A 44 -24.68 8.11 2.42
C SER A 44 -26.03 7.80 1.78
N ASP A 45 -26.96 7.17 2.52
CA ASP A 45 -28.29 6.83 2.00
C ASP A 45 -29.13 8.07 1.70
N VAL A 46 -29.41 8.29 0.41
CA VAL A 46 -30.16 9.45 -0.11
C VAL A 46 -31.55 9.57 0.53
N ARG A 47 -32.14 8.48 1.01
CA ARG A 47 -33.48 8.46 1.62
C ARG A 47 -33.54 9.18 2.98
N TYR A 48 -32.46 9.12 3.75
CA TYR A 48 -32.42 9.61 5.15
C TYR A 48 -31.26 10.56 5.43
N ARG A 49 -30.47 10.90 4.40
CA ARG A 49 -29.28 11.75 4.53
C ARG A 49 -29.67 13.14 5.01
N GLN A 50 -28.99 13.60 6.06
CA GLN A 50 -29.07 14.99 6.52
C GLN A 50 -28.35 15.92 5.54
N ALA A 51 -28.71 17.20 5.53
CA ALA A 51 -28.03 18.20 4.71
C ALA A 51 -26.51 18.16 4.98
N PRO A 52 -25.67 18.05 3.94
CA PRO A 52 -24.23 17.97 4.11
C PRO A 52 -23.71 19.28 4.71
N TRP A 53 -22.69 19.18 5.56
CA TRP A 53 -22.03 20.37 6.10
C TRP A 53 -21.20 21.05 5.01
N GLU A 54 -21.62 22.26 4.60
CA GLU A 54 -20.91 23.06 3.61
C GLU A 54 -19.89 23.98 4.29
N PRO A 55 -18.58 23.85 3.97
CA PRO A 55 -17.58 24.75 4.53
C PRO A 55 -17.75 26.18 3.98
N PRO A 56 -17.45 27.22 4.78
CA PRO A 56 -17.50 28.59 4.31
C PRO A 56 -16.50 28.81 3.16
N CYS A 57 -16.90 29.62 2.18
CA CYS A 57 -16.06 29.98 1.05
C CYS A 57 -14.76 30.62 1.56
N GLY A 58 -13.62 30.02 1.20
CA GLY A 58 -12.28 30.49 1.57
C GLY A 58 -11.53 29.58 2.55
N LEU A 59 -12.21 28.78 3.40
CA LEU A 59 -11.51 27.88 4.33
C LEU A 59 -10.70 26.81 3.56
N THR A 60 -11.38 26.03 2.71
CA THR A 60 -10.74 25.00 1.89
C THR A 60 -9.69 25.61 0.94
N GLU A 61 -10.03 26.73 0.30
CA GLU A 61 -9.14 27.42 -0.63
C GLU A 61 -7.88 27.99 0.05
N SER A 62 -7.98 28.40 1.32
CA SER A 62 -6.82 28.88 2.11
C SER A 62 -5.87 27.75 2.49
N VAL A 63 -6.41 26.58 2.83
CA VAL A 63 -5.62 25.37 3.11
C VAL A 63 -4.94 24.89 1.83
N GLU A 64 -5.64 24.91 0.69
CA GLU A 64 -5.06 24.59 -0.62
C GLU A 64 -3.92 25.56 -0.99
N ALA A 65 -4.12 26.87 -0.81
CA ALA A 65 -3.09 27.87 -1.06
C ALA A 65 -1.84 27.62 -0.21
N LEU A 66 -2.01 27.28 1.07
CA LEU A 66 -0.90 26.93 1.95
C LEU A 66 -0.13 25.69 1.45
N CYS A 67 -0.85 24.65 0.99
CA CYS A 67 -0.23 23.48 0.39
C CYS A 67 0.56 23.83 -0.89
N PHE A 68 0.00 24.66 -1.78
CA PHE A 68 0.70 25.09 -2.98
C PHE A 68 1.94 25.91 -2.67
N LEU A 69 1.94 26.76 -1.65
CA LEU A 69 3.14 27.49 -1.22
C LEU A 69 4.26 26.54 -0.80
N VAL A 70 3.93 25.46 -0.07
CA VAL A 70 4.92 24.42 0.30
C VAL A 70 5.46 23.72 -0.94
N PHE A 71 4.63 23.40 -1.93
CA PHE A 71 5.08 22.79 -3.18
C PHE A 71 5.92 23.72 -4.06
N ILE A 72 5.59 25.02 -4.10
CA ILE A 72 6.41 26.04 -4.78
C ILE A 72 7.78 26.14 -4.10
N ALA A 73 7.82 26.11 -2.76
CA ALA A 73 9.07 26.09 -2.01
C ALA A 73 9.90 24.82 -2.30
N ASP A 74 9.26 23.64 -2.36
CA ASP A 74 9.93 22.37 -2.74
C ASP A 74 10.54 22.43 -4.14
N VAL A 75 9.77 22.87 -5.15
CA VAL A 75 10.25 23.01 -6.53
C VAL A 75 11.38 24.03 -6.62
N SER A 76 11.25 25.16 -5.94
CA SER A 76 12.27 26.21 -5.92
C SER A 76 13.58 25.71 -5.31
N MET A 77 13.50 24.98 -4.19
CA MET A 77 14.66 24.36 -3.55
C MET A 77 15.32 23.31 -4.45
N LYS A 78 14.53 22.45 -5.11
CA LYS A 78 15.05 21.46 -6.07
C LYS A 78 15.69 22.11 -7.29
N SER A 79 15.09 23.16 -7.83
CA SER A 79 15.63 23.94 -8.93
C SER A 79 16.98 24.59 -8.57
N TYR A 80 17.10 25.14 -7.37
CA TYR A 80 18.35 25.71 -6.87
C TYR A 80 19.44 24.65 -6.64
N LEU A 81 19.11 23.51 -6.03
CA LEU A 81 20.08 22.45 -5.68
C LEU A 81 20.58 21.66 -6.89
N ILE A 82 19.73 21.35 -7.86
CA ILE A 82 20.08 20.55 -9.05
C ILE A 82 20.68 21.43 -10.15
N GLY A 83 20.30 22.71 -10.19
CA GLY A 83 20.68 23.65 -11.25
C GLY A 83 19.68 23.67 -12.41
N TRP A 84 19.45 24.87 -12.96
CA TRP A 84 18.36 25.15 -13.91
C TRP A 84 18.40 24.31 -15.20
N ARG A 85 19.60 24.09 -15.75
CA ARG A 85 19.77 23.34 -17.02
C ARG A 85 19.45 21.86 -16.86
N GLU A 86 19.85 21.25 -15.75
CA GLU A 86 19.54 19.84 -15.46
C GLU A 86 18.08 19.68 -15.03
N PHE A 87 17.55 20.65 -14.30
CA PHE A 87 16.15 20.67 -13.88
C PHE A 87 15.19 20.57 -15.08
N LEU A 88 15.42 21.35 -16.14
CA LEU A 88 14.58 21.35 -17.35
C LEU A 88 14.69 20.07 -18.20
N LYS A 89 15.79 19.31 -18.08
CA LYS A 89 15.92 18.02 -18.77
C LYS A 89 15.04 16.92 -18.15
N ASN A 90 14.71 17.04 -16.87
CA ASN A 90 13.94 16.02 -16.17
C ASN A 90 12.43 16.19 -16.41
N ARG A 91 11.83 15.30 -17.21
CA ARG A 91 10.39 15.32 -17.55
C ARG A 91 9.47 15.31 -16.32
N TRP A 92 9.86 14.66 -15.23
CA TRP A 92 9.07 14.62 -14.00
C TRP A 92 9.03 15.98 -13.29
N LEU A 93 10.15 16.70 -13.27
CA LEU A 93 10.23 18.04 -12.68
C LEU A 93 9.50 19.07 -13.57
N LEU A 94 9.60 18.94 -14.89
CA LEU A 94 8.82 19.75 -15.83
C LEU A 94 7.31 19.52 -15.64
N ALA A 95 6.87 18.26 -15.59
CA ALA A 95 5.47 17.93 -15.32
C ALA A 95 4.99 18.45 -13.96
N TYR A 96 5.88 18.53 -12.96
CA TYR A 96 5.57 19.12 -11.67
C TYR A 96 5.33 20.63 -11.74
N ILE A 97 6.14 21.37 -12.50
CA ILE A 97 5.87 22.80 -12.76
C ILE A 97 4.55 22.97 -13.50
N VAL A 98 4.31 22.18 -14.56
CA VAL A 98 3.06 22.27 -15.33
C VAL A 98 1.84 21.99 -14.45
N ALA A 99 1.88 20.94 -13.62
CA ALA A 99 0.84 20.61 -12.67
C ALA A 99 0.56 21.77 -11.69
N LEU A 100 1.61 22.39 -11.13
CA LEU A 100 1.47 23.53 -10.23
C LEU A 100 0.88 24.75 -10.92
N VAL A 101 1.30 25.07 -12.15
CA VAL A 101 0.76 26.20 -12.92
C VAL A 101 -0.73 26.00 -13.22
N VAL A 102 -1.12 24.79 -13.65
CA VAL A 102 -2.53 24.45 -13.88
C VAL A 102 -3.34 24.58 -12.59
N SER A 103 -2.84 24.04 -11.47
CA SER A 103 -3.52 24.12 -10.17
C SER A 103 -3.65 25.56 -9.65
N LEU A 104 -2.62 26.40 -9.80
CA LEU A 104 -2.66 27.80 -9.39
C LEU A 104 -3.63 28.61 -10.26
N THR A 105 -3.66 28.36 -11.56
CA THR A 105 -4.58 29.03 -12.48
C THR A 105 -6.03 28.70 -12.10
N ASP A 106 -6.36 27.42 -11.94
CA ASP A 106 -7.69 26.96 -11.51
C ASP A 106 -8.09 27.52 -10.13
N TRP A 107 -7.14 27.59 -9.18
CA TRP A 107 -7.38 28.21 -7.87
C TRP A 107 -7.72 29.71 -7.98
N THR A 108 -6.99 30.47 -8.80
CA THR A 108 -7.31 31.89 -9.03
C THR A 108 -8.66 32.09 -9.72
N VAL A 109 -9.02 31.19 -10.65
CA VAL A 109 -10.32 31.17 -11.33
C VAL A 109 -11.44 30.91 -10.31
N SER A 110 -11.33 29.86 -9.50
CA SER A 110 -12.29 29.54 -8.45
C SER A 110 -12.50 30.69 -7.45
N LEU A 111 -11.43 31.39 -7.07
CA LEU A 111 -11.52 32.56 -6.18
C LEU A 111 -12.24 33.73 -6.86
N SER A 112 -11.97 33.96 -8.16
CA SER A 112 -12.62 35.00 -8.96
C SER A 112 -14.13 34.78 -9.12
N PHE A 113 -14.56 33.51 -9.19
CA PHE A 113 -15.97 33.11 -9.27
C PHE A 113 -16.66 32.96 -7.91
N GLY A 114 -15.99 33.33 -6.81
CA GLY A 114 -16.57 33.23 -5.46
C GLY A 114 -16.94 31.80 -5.06
N CYS A 115 -16.11 30.83 -5.45
CA CYS A 115 -16.26 29.39 -5.14
C CYS A 115 -17.52 28.71 -5.71
N ARG A 116 -18.21 29.31 -6.67
CA ARG A 116 -19.42 28.75 -7.33
C ARG A 116 -19.15 27.88 -8.55
N GLU A 117 -17.89 27.55 -8.79
CA GLU A 117 -17.49 26.69 -9.90
C GLU A 117 -17.87 25.23 -9.61
N THR A 118 -18.59 24.62 -10.55
CA THR A 118 -19.08 23.24 -10.46
C THR A 118 -17.99 22.21 -10.74
N LEU A 119 -17.06 22.52 -11.65
CA LEU A 119 -15.98 21.62 -12.07
C LEU A 119 -14.61 22.20 -11.69
N ARG A 120 -13.97 21.62 -10.68
CA ARG A 120 -12.64 22.05 -10.22
C ARG A 120 -11.55 21.14 -10.79
N VAL A 121 -10.90 21.56 -11.87
CA VAL A 121 -9.91 20.74 -12.59
C VAL A 121 -8.70 20.40 -11.70
N ARG A 122 -8.33 21.29 -10.76
CA ARG A 122 -7.20 21.05 -9.85
C ARG A 122 -7.31 19.78 -9.03
N ARG A 123 -8.53 19.31 -8.72
CA ARG A 123 -8.74 18.07 -7.95
C ARG A 123 -8.10 16.87 -8.67
N LEU A 124 -8.28 16.76 -9.98
CA LEU A 124 -7.71 15.67 -10.79
C LEU A 124 -6.18 15.68 -10.83
N VAL A 125 -5.55 16.84 -10.61
CA VAL A 125 -4.10 17.00 -10.63
C VAL A 125 -3.46 16.60 -9.30
N ARG A 126 -4.16 16.66 -8.16
CA ARG A 126 -3.58 16.41 -6.81
C ARG A 126 -2.86 15.07 -6.64
N PRO A 127 -3.37 13.94 -7.16
CA PRO A 127 -2.66 12.66 -7.05
C PRO A 127 -1.28 12.65 -7.71
N PHE A 128 -1.02 13.56 -8.66
CA PHE A 128 0.29 13.72 -9.27
C PHE A 128 1.37 14.11 -8.24
N PHE A 129 1.03 14.89 -7.20
CA PHE A 129 2.00 15.27 -6.17
C PHE A 129 2.49 14.06 -5.35
N LEU A 130 1.61 13.07 -5.12
CA LEU A 130 1.98 11.80 -4.50
C LEU A 130 2.90 10.97 -5.42
N LEU A 131 2.56 10.86 -6.70
CA LEU A 131 3.38 10.17 -7.70
C LEU A 131 4.78 10.81 -7.84
N GLN A 132 4.84 12.14 -7.80
CA GLN A 132 6.08 12.88 -8.00
C GLN A 132 7.07 12.71 -6.83
N ASN A 133 6.58 12.56 -5.60
CA ASN A 133 7.42 12.41 -4.42
C ASN A 133 8.00 10.98 -4.28
N SER A 134 7.25 9.96 -4.69
CA SER A 134 7.64 8.56 -4.52
C SER A 134 8.43 8.01 -5.72
N SER A 135 9.73 7.79 -5.54
CA SER A 135 10.58 7.16 -6.57
C SER A 135 10.14 5.74 -6.93
N MET A 136 9.64 4.98 -5.96
CA MET A 136 9.17 3.61 -6.18
C MET A 136 7.90 3.59 -7.03
N MET A 137 6.96 4.52 -6.82
CA MET A 137 5.75 4.63 -7.64
C MET A 137 6.09 4.96 -9.10
N LYS A 138 7.09 5.82 -9.35
CA LYS A 138 7.56 6.13 -10.71
C LYS A 138 8.11 4.89 -11.41
N LYS A 139 8.91 4.08 -10.71
CA LYS A 139 9.46 2.82 -11.22
C LYS A 139 8.34 1.82 -11.55
N THR A 140 7.38 1.66 -10.63
CA THR A 140 6.23 0.78 -10.84
C THR A 140 5.35 1.25 -12.00
N LEU A 141 5.07 2.55 -12.13
CA LEU A 141 4.28 3.09 -13.25
C LEU A 141 5.00 2.91 -14.60
N LYS A 142 6.33 3.08 -14.62
CA LYS A 142 7.16 2.78 -15.81
C LYS A 142 7.06 1.30 -16.19
N CYS A 143 7.04 0.40 -15.20
CA CYS A 143 6.82 -1.03 -15.41
C CYS A 143 5.43 -1.29 -16.01
N ILE A 144 4.36 -0.79 -15.39
CA ILE A 144 2.97 -0.94 -15.89
C ILE A 144 2.82 -0.40 -17.33
N ARG A 145 3.39 0.77 -17.63
CA ARG A 145 3.36 1.33 -18.99
C ARG A 145 4.01 0.42 -20.02
N ARG A 146 5.07 -0.31 -19.63
CA ARG A 146 5.79 -1.23 -20.51
C ARG A 146 5.05 -2.54 -20.70
N THR A 147 4.22 -2.98 -19.75
CA THR A 147 3.39 -4.18 -19.87
C THR A 147 2.06 -3.94 -20.59
N LEU A 148 1.60 -2.69 -20.67
CA LEU A 148 0.35 -2.30 -21.33
C LEU A 148 0.18 -2.84 -22.77
N PRO A 149 1.20 -2.82 -23.67
CA PRO A 149 1.04 -3.32 -25.03
C PRO A 149 0.74 -4.81 -25.11
N GLU A 150 1.33 -5.62 -24.22
CA GLU A 150 1.05 -7.05 -24.16
C GLU A 150 -0.36 -7.32 -23.63
N MET A 151 -0.77 -6.59 -22.57
CA MET A 151 -2.14 -6.67 -22.06
C MET A 151 -3.17 -6.27 -23.12
N ALA A 152 -2.86 -5.26 -23.95
CA ALA A 152 -3.72 -4.83 -25.04
C ALA A 152 -3.95 -5.93 -26.09
N SER A 153 -2.94 -6.77 -26.36
CA SER A 153 -3.08 -7.89 -27.31
C SER A 153 -4.09 -8.94 -26.85
N VAL A 154 -4.11 -9.26 -25.55
CA VAL A 154 -5.05 -10.22 -24.95
C VAL A 154 -6.43 -9.58 -24.76
N ALA A 155 -6.48 -8.31 -24.37
CA ALA A 155 -7.72 -7.55 -24.29
C ALA A 155 -8.41 -7.46 -25.67
N LEU A 156 -7.62 -7.32 -26.75
CA LEU A 156 -8.13 -7.39 -28.12
C LEU A 156 -8.70 -8.79 -28.44
N LEU A 157 -8.00 -9.86 -28.07
CA LEU A 157 -8.50 -11.23 -28.24
C LEU A 157 -9.81 -11.45 -27.46
N LEU A 158 -9.90 -10.93 -26.23
CA LEU A 158 -11.09 -10.96 -25.40
C LEU A 158 -12.25 -10.18 -26.03
N PHE A 159 -11.97 -8.99 -26.57
CA PHE A 159 -12.96 -8.19 -27.29
C PHE A 159 -13.48 -8.91 -28.54
N VAL A 160 -12.60 -9.54 -29.31
CA VAL A 160 -12.99 -10.37 -30.47
C VAL A 160 -13.86 -11.55 -30.04
N HIS A 161 -13.51 -12.24 -28.96
CA HIS A 161 -14.31 -13.31 -28.37
C HIS A 161 -15.71 -12.82 -27.99
N LEU A 162 -15.80 -11.68 -27.29
CA LEU A 162 -17.08 -11.04 -26.94
C LEU A 162 -17.91 -10.73 -28.19
N CYS A 163 -17.35 -10.01 -29.18
CA CYS A 163 -18.09 -9.65 -30.39
C CYS A 163 -18.56 -10.87 -31.18
N LEU A 164 -17.73 -11.91 -31.32
CA LEU A 164 -18.09 -13.13 -32.04
C LEU A 164 -19.27 -13.84 -31.37
N PHE A 165 -19.22 -14.03 -30.04
CA PHE A 165 -20.30 -14.67 -29.31
C PHE A 165 -21.55 -13.79 -29.19
N THR A 166 -21.41 -12.46 -29.20
CA THR A 166 -22.55 -11.54 -29.30
C THR A 166 -23.29 -11.74 -30.62
N MET A 167 -22.56 -11.78 -31.74
CA MET A 167 -23.16 -12.02 -33.06
C MET A 167 -23.81 -13.40 -33.16
N LEU A 168 -23.12 -14.45 -32.67
CA LEU A 168 -23.66 -15.81 -32.62
C LEU A 168 -24.92 -15.90 -31.74
N GLY A 169 -24.89 -15.29 -30.56
CA GLY A 169 -26.00 -15.26 -29.61
C GLY A 169 -27.22 -14.55 -30.17
N MET A 170 -27.03 -13.39 -30.81
CA MET A 170 -28.14 -12.71 -31.50
C MET A 170 -28.73 -13.59 -32.61
N LEU A 171 -27.91 -14.24 -33.46
CA LEU A 171 -28.42 -15.12 -34.52
C LEU A 171 -29.18 -16.34 -33.97
N LEU A 172 -28.71 -16.92 -32.87
CA LEU A 172 -29.29 -18.11 -32.25
C LEU A 172 -30.59 -17.80 -31.49
N PHE A 173 -30.68 -16.63 -30.84
CA PHE A 173 -31.75 -16.31 -29.90
C PHE A 173 -32.80 -15.32 -30.43
N MET A 174 -32.52 -14.51 -31.46
CA MET A 174 -33.49 -13.54 -32.03
C MET A 174 -34.57 -14.16 -32.93
N ARG A 175 -34.48 -15.45 -33.31
CA ARG A 175 -35.21 -15.98 -34.48
C ARG A 175 -36.67 -16.46 -34.25
N GLU A 176 -37.27 -16.29 -33.08
CA GLU A 176 -38.68 -16.72 -32.85
C GLU A 176 -39.63 -15.55 -32.57
N LYS A 177 -40.75 -15.55 -33.29
CA LYS A 177 -41.77 -14.50 -33.40
C LYS A 177 -43.07 -14.92 -32.70
N ASP A 178 -43.01 -15.65 -31.58
CA ASP A 178 -44.22 -16.09 -30.86
C ASP A 178 -44.50 -15.22 -29.61
N ASP A 179 -45.52 -14.37 -29.76
CA ASP A 179 -45.74 -13.10 -29.06
C ASP A 179 -46.09 -13.14 -27.56
N ARG A 180 -46.01 -14.28 -26.84
CA ARG A 180 -46.44 -14.33 -25.42
C ARG A 180 -45.54 -15.04 -24.41
N LYS A 181 -44.58 -15.87 -24.82
CA LYS A 181 -43.62 -16.55 -23.91
C LYS A 181 -42.17 -16.07 -24.06
N ASP A 182 -41.91 -15.15 -24.99
CA ASP A 182 -40.55 -14.74 -25.42
C ASP A 182 -40.03 -13.44 -24.78
N GLN A 183 -40.75 -12.86 -23.82
CA GLN A 183 -40.44 -11.54 -23.26
C GLN A 183 -39.12 -11.53 -22.45
N GLU A 184 -38.83 -12.59 -21.70
CA GLU A 184 -37.59 -12.70 -20.91
C GLU A 184 -36.34 -12.94 -21.78
N ARG A 185 -36.47 -13.65 -22.91
CA ARG A 185 -35.36 -13.93 -23.83
C ARG A 185 -34.88 -12.67 -24.55
N ARG A 186 -35.83 -11.78 -24.85
CA ARG A 186 -35.54 -10.46 -25.44
C ARG A 186 -34.71 -9.61 -24.47
N LEU A 187 -34.87 -9.72 -23.15
CA LEU A 187 -34.16 -8.85 -22.19
C LEU A 187 -32.64 -8.84 -22.37
N TYR A 188 -32.03 -9.99 -22.70
CA TYR A 188 -30.57 -10.09 -22.81
C TYR A 188 -30.03 -9.98 -24.25
N PHE A 189 -30.75 -10.49 -25.25
CA PHE A 189 -30.27 -10.61 -26.63
C PHE A 189 -31.09 -9.80 -27.66
N GLN A 190 -31.59 -8.63 -27.27
CA GLN A 190 -32.40 -7.74 -28.11
C GLN A 190 -31.56 -6.99 -29.15
N ASN A 191 -30.61 -6.18 -28.67
CA ASN A 191 -29.78 -5.31 -29.49
C ASN A 191 -28.31 -5.66 -29.32
N PHE A 192 -27.46 -5.26 -30.28
CA PHE A 192 -26.02 -5.51 -30.19
C PHE A 192 -25.38 -4.96 -28.89
N PRO A 193 -25.64 -3.71 -28.45
CA PRO A 193 -25.04 -3.18 -27.22
C PRO A 193 -25.53 -3.87 -25.93
N GLU A 194 -26.82 -4.27 -25.88
CA GLU A 194 -27.39 -4.98 -24.73
C GLU A 194 -26.89 -6.43 -24.67
N SER A 195 -26.79 -7.09 -25.82
CA SER A 195 -26.22 -8.43 -25.95
C SER A 195 -24.74 -8.44 -25.59
N LEU A 196 -23.99 -7.43 -26.03
CA LEU A 196 -22.59 -7.25 -25.67
C LEU A 196 -22.43 -6.99 -24.17
N THR A 197 -23.29 -6.15 -23.57
CA THR A 197 -23.28 -5.92 -22.12
C THR A 197 -23.60 -7.20 -21.34
N SER A 198 -24.62 -7.95 -21.78
CA SER A 198 -25.04 -9.20 -21.12
C SER A 198 -23.94 -10.27 -21.13
N LEU A 199 -23.23 -10.41 -22.27
CA LEU A 199 -22.08 -11.32 -22.38
C LEU A 199 -20.84 -10.78 -21.64
N LEU A 200 -20.64 -9.47 -21.58
CA LEU A 200 -19.57 -8.86 -20.78
C LEU A 200 -19.76 -9.13 -19.28
N VAL A 201 -21.00 -9.02 -18.77
CA VAL A 201 -21.34 -9.38 -17.39
C VAL A 201 -21.20 -10.90 -17.17
N LEU A 202 -21.52 -11.71 -18.19
CA LEU A 202 -21.33 -13.17 -18.11
C LEU A 202 -19.85 -13.57 -18.12
N LEU A 203 -18.99 -12.81 -18.81
CA LEU A 203 -17.54 -13.04 -18.79
C LEU A 203 -16.98 -12.97 -17.37
N THR A 204 -17.55 -12.09 -16.54
CA THR A 204 -17.24 -11.98 -15.11
C THR A 204 -18.10 -12.90 -14.24
N THR A 205 -18.95 -13.72 -14.83
CA THR A 205 -19.87 -14.67 -14.18
C THR A 205 -20.88 -14.06 -13.21
N ALA A 206 -21.13 -12.74 -13.28
CA ALA A 206 -21.95 -12.03 -12.29
C ALA A 206 -23.48 -12.23 -12.50
N ASN A 207 -23.90 -12.64 -13.69
CA ASN A 207 -25.29 -12.95 -14.05
C ASN A 207 -25.50 -14.43 -14.43
N ASN A 208 -24.62 -15.32 -13.99
CA ASN A 208 -24.82 -16.77 -14.08
C ASN A 208 -25.53 -17.23 -12.79
N PRO A 209 -26.71 -17.89 -12.86
CA PRO A 209 -27.34 -18.54 -14.02
C PRO A 209 -28.35 -17.70 -14.82
N ASP A 210 -28.72 -16.50 -14.37
CA ASP A 210 -29.86 -15.71 -14.86
C ASP A 210 -29.92 -15.53 -16.39
N VAL A 211 -28.79 -15.21 -17.03
CA VAL A 211 -28.73 -14.97 -18.49
C VAL A 211 -29.02 -16.23 -19.32
N MET A 212 -28.80 -17.42 -18.77
CA MET A 212 -28.95 -18.71 -19.46
C MET A 212 -30.35 -19.31 -19.28
N ILE A 213 -31.02 -19.05 -18.15
CA ILE A 213 -32.28 -19.70 -17.76
C ILE A 213 -33.36 -19.63 -18.87
N PRO A 214 -33.64 -18.48 -19.51
CA PRO A 214 -34.68 -18.39 -20.55
C PRO A 214 -34.38 -19.24 -21.79
N ALA A 215 -33.10 -19.39 -22.15
CA ALA A 215 -32.69 -20.24 -23.25
C ALA A 215 -32.70 -21.73 -22.85
N TYR A 216 -32.20 -22.05 -21.66
CA TYR A 216 -32.10 -23.42 -21.16
C TYR A 216 -33.47 -24.08 -20.94
N SER A 217 -34.47 -23.32 -20.48
CA SER A 217 -35.84 -23.81 -20.30
C SER A 217 -36.51 -24.21 -21.62
N LYS A 218 -36.16 -23.56 -22.73
CA LYS A 218 -36.62 -23.93 -24.08
C LYS A 218 -35.95 -25.19 -24.61
N ASN A 219 -34.62 -25.26 -24.54
CA ASN A 219 -33.87 -26.42 -24.98
C ASN A 219 -32.59 -26.55 -24.15
N ARG A 220 -32.39 -27.72 -23.55
CA ARG A 220 -31.20 -28.04 -22.76
C ARG A 220 -29.90 -27.87 -23.54
N ALA A 221 -29.93 -28.04 -24.87
CA ALA A 221 -28.78 -27.87 -25.75
C ALA A 221 -28.23 -26.43 -25.77
N TYR A 222 -29.05 -25.41 -25.50
CA TYR A 222 -28.57 -24.01 -25.45
C TYR A 222 -27.60 -23.75 -24.29
N SER A 223 -27.56 -24.62 -23.26
CA SER A 223 -26.54 -24.52 -22.20
C SER A 223 -25.11 -24.65 -22.74
N ILE A 224 -24.92 -25.41 -23.83
CA ILE A 224 -23.60 -25.60 -24.46
C ILE A 224 -23.01 -24.26 -24.91
N PHE A 225 -23.82 -23.34 -25.44
CA PHE A 225 -23.37 -22.00 -25.86
C PHE A 225 -22.76 -21.22 -24.69
N PHE A 226 -23.46 -21.17 -23.55
CA PHE A 226 -23.00 -20.43 -22.37
C PHE A 226 -21.82 -21.11 -21.68
N ILE A 227 -21.80 -22.46 -21.63
CA ILE A 227 -20.67 -23.22 -21.07
C ILE A 227 -19.41 -22.98 -21.90
N VAL A 228 -19.49 -23.07 -23.23
CA VAL A 228 -18.35 -22.84 -24.13
C VAL A 228 -17.86 -21.39 -24.00
N PHE A 229 -18.77 -20.41 -23.95
CA PHE A 229 -18.43 -19.02 -23.73
C PHE A 229 -17.67 -18.82 -22.41
N THR A 230 -18.20 -19.31 -21.28
CA THR A 230 -17.57 -19.12 -19.96
C THR A 230 -16.24 -19.85 -19.84
N VAL A 231 -16.12 -21.06 -20.40
CA VAL A 231 -14.85 -21.81 -20.40
C VAL A 231 -13.78 -21.04 -21.18
N ILE A 232 -14.08 -20.60 -22.41
CA ILE A 232 -13.10 -19.88 -23.24
C ILE A 232 -12.81 -18.50 -22.64
N GLY A 233 -13.83 -17.71 -22.33
CA GLY A 233 -13.67 -16.35 -21.84
C GLY A 233 -13.10 -16.28 -20.43
N SER A 234 -13.81 -16.84 -19.45
CA SER A 234 -13.46 -16.71 -18.04
C SER A 234 -12.28 -17.60 -17.65
N LEU A 235 -12.30 -18.89 -18.01
CA LEU A 235 -11.26 -19.82 -17.54
C LEU A 235 -9.97 -19.77 -18.37
N PHE A 236 -10.04 -19.63 -19.70
CA PHE A 236 -8.85 -19.54 -20.53
C PHE A 236 -8.34 -18.10 -20.65
N LEU A 237 -9.13 -17.18 -21.20
CA LEU A 237 -8.64 -15.84 -21.54
C LEU A 237 -8.32 -14.98 -20.30
N MET A 238 -9.17 -14.97 -19.26
CA MET A 238 -8.88 -14.18 -18.05
C MET A 238 -7.67 -14.73 -17.28
N ASN A 239 -7.55 -16.05 -17.13
CA ASN A 239 -6.38 -16.65 -16.46
C ASN A 239 -5.09 -16.51 -17.30
N LEU A 240 -5.19 -16.58 -18.63
CA LEU A 240 -4.06 -16.30 -19.54
C LEU A 240 -3.59 -14.85 -19.36
N LEU A 241 -4.51 -13.90 -19.21
CA LEU A 241 -4.19 -12.51 -18.93
C LEU A 241 -3.45 -12.37 -17.59
N THR A 242 -3.93 -13.03 -16.54
CA THR A 242 -3.22 -13.10 -15.25
C THR A 242 -1.81 -13.68 -15.41
N ALA A 243 -1.66 -14.75 -16.21
CA ALA A 243 -0.37 -15.39 -16.45
C ALA A 243 0.61 -14.49 -17.23
N ILE A 244 0.14 -13.73 -18.22
CA ILE A 244 0.96 -12.77 -18.98
C ILE A 244 1.41 -11.62 -18.08
N ILE A 245 0.49 -11.06 -17.29
CA ILE A 245 0.80 -10.03 -16.29
C ILE A 245 1.84 -10.58 -15.31
N TYR A 246 1.61 -11.78 -14.76
CA TYR A 246 2.55 -12.43 -13.87
C TYR A 246 3.91 -12.65 -14.52
N ASN A 247 4.00 -13.12 -15.77
CA ASN A 247 5.28 -13.36 -16.44
C ASN A 247 6.09 -12.07 -16.62
N GLN A 248 5.42 -10.96 -16.95
CA GLN A 248 6.06 -9.66 -17.06
C GLN A 248 6.51 -9.10 -15.71
N PHE A 249 5.69 -9.26 -14.66
CA PHE A 249 6.04 -8.84 -13.30
C PHE A 249 7.07 -9.75 -12.63
N ARG A 250 7.09 -11.04 -12.95
CA ARG A 250 8.13 -11.97 -12.54
C ARG A 250 9.48 -11.54 -13.11
N GLY A 251 9.56 -11.02 -14.34
CA GLY A 251 10.79 -10.41 -14.85
C GLY A 251 11.27 -9.20 -14.01
N TYR A 252 10.35 -8.44 -13.42
CA TYR A 252 10.65 -7.32 -12.53
C TYR A 252 11.13 -7.77 -11.14
N LEU A 253 10.60 -8.90 -10.61
CA LEU A 253 10.97 -9.45 -9.30
C LEU A 253 12.07 -10.53 -9.36
N MET A 254 12.29 -11.20 -10.49
CA MET A 254 13.50 -12.00 -10.74
C MET A 254 14.68 -11.14 -11.16
N GLY A 255 14.45 -9.92 -11.64
CA GLY A 255 15.45 -8.87 -11.54
C GLY A 255 15.83 -8.58 -10.07
N LEU A 256 14.89 -8.80 -9.13
CA LEU A 256 15.13 -8.85 -7.69
C LEU A 256 15.56 -10.25 -7.16
N ASP A 257 15.76 -11.26 -8.00
CA ASP A 257 16.24 -12.59 -7.58
C ASP A 257 17.16 -13.15 -8.67
N GLY A 258 18.47 -12.93 -8.52
CA GLY A 258 19.51 -13.34 -9.45
C GLY A 258 19.63 -14.85 -9.65
N VAL A 259 18.70 -15.47 -10.37
CA VAL A 259 18.74 -16.91 -10.71
C VAL A 259 18.58 -17.09 -12.21
N THR A 260 19.67 -16.84 -12.95
CA THR A 260 20.00 -17.59 -14.18
C THR A 260 21.51 -17.50 -14.44
N PRO A 261 22.28 -18.60 -14.33
CA PRO A 261 23.63 -18.65 -14.86
C PRO A 261 23.54 -18.93 -16.35
N ARG A 262 23.92 -17.96 -17.20
CA ARG A 262 24.32 -18.26 -18.58
C ARG A 262 25.60 -17.50 -18.95
N PRO A 263 26.57 -18.18 -19.58
CA PRO A 263 27.78 -17.54 -20.07
C PRO A 263 27.45 -16.76 -21.34
N LEU A 264 27.67 -15.45 -21.34
CA LEU A 264 27.63 -14.65 -22.56
C LEU A 264 28.92 -13.82 -22.69
N PRO A 265 29.41 -13.65 -23.92
CA PRO A 265 30.80 -13.33 -24.22
C PRO A 265 31.13 -11.86 -23.98
N ALA A 266 32.42 -11.60 -23.74
CA ALA A 266 33.03 -10.31 -23.46
C ALA A 266 32.43 -9.13 -24.27
N PRO A 267 32.08 -8.00 -23.63
CA PRO A 267 31.59 -6.83 -24.34
C PRO A 267 32.74 -6.08 -25.01
N ARG A 268 32.59 -5.81 -26.32
CA ARG A 268 33.41 -4.85 -27.05
C ARG A 268 33.05 -3.44 -26.61
N VAL A 269 34.07 -2.70 -26.21
CA VAL A 269 34.03 -1.31 -25.77
C VAL A 269 33.42 -0.40 -26.84
N HIS A 270 32.33 0.28 -26.51
CA HIS A 270 31.91 1.49 -27.20
C HIS A 270 31.97 2.70 -26.26
N ARG A 271 32.66 3.70 -26.79
CA ARG A 271 33.12 4.96 -26.19
C ARG A 271 31.93 5.93 -26.18
N SER A 272 31.51 6.41 -25.00
CA SER A 272 30.59 7.54 -24.89
C SER A 272 30.96 8.41 -23.70
N GLN A 273 31.04 9.72 -23.95
CA GLN A 273 31.49 10.78 -23.05
C GLN A 273 30.32 11.32 -22.21
N GLY A 274 30.57 11.58 -20.93
CA GLY A 274 30.09 12.80 -20.27
C GLY A 274 29.12 12.68 -19.08
N GLY A 275 29.57 13.18 -17.91
CA GLY A 275 28.73 13.90 -16.95
C GLY A 275 28.15 13.10 -15.79
N LEU A 276 28.58 13.41 -14.57
CA LEU A 276 28.26 12.67 -13.35
C LEU A 276 27.63 13.63 -12.31
N GLY A 277 26.76 13.10 -11.44
CA GLY A 277 26.33 13.76 -10.19
C GLY A 277 24.85 13.60 -9.85
N CYS A 278 23.95 14.04 -10.73
CA CYS A 278 22.49 13.93 -10.56
C CYS A 278 21.79 13.09 -11.65
N LEU A 279 22.56 12.43 -12.51
CA LEU A 279 22.06 11.90 -13.79
C LEU A 279 21.95 10.38 -13.92
N VAL A 280 22.24 9.57 -12.89
CA VAL A 280 22.03 8.10 -12.99
C VAL A 280 20.60 7.66 -12.61
N GLU A 281 19.61 8.54 -12.81
CA GLU A 281 18.23 8.13 -13.10
C GLU A 281 17.86 8.41 -14.57
N ILE A 282 18.80 8.94 -15.36
CA ILE A 282 18.63 9.40 -16.74
C ILE A 282 19.81 8.91 -17.58
N GLU A 283 19.94 7.59 -17.73
CA GLU A 283 20.58 7.00 -18.91
C GLU A 283 20.06 5.57 -19.11
N ALA A 284 18.73 5.48 -19.27
CA ALA A 284 18.06 4.41 -20.00
C ALA A 284 17.21 5.01 -21.14
N GLU A 285 17.59 6.20 -21.60
CA GLU A 285 17.03 6.90 -22.77
C GLU A 285 18.20 7.40 -23.62
N GLY A 286 18.83 6.50 -24.39
CA GLY A 286 19.97 6.88 -25.22
C GLY A 286 20.72 5.71 -25.86
N GLY A 287 20.00 4.68 -26.32
CA GLY A 287 20.59 3.54 -27.01
C GLY A 287 19.61 2.95 -28.00
N THR A 288 19.43 3.61 -29.15
CA THR A 288 18.86 2.96 -30.33
C THR A 288 19.89 1.96 -30.86
N GLY A 289 19.65 0.67 -30.67
CA GLY A 289 20.40 -0.38 -31.38
C GLY A 289 20.63 -1.65 -30.56
N GLY A 290 19.64 -2.55 -30.55
CA GLY A 290 19.79 -3.89 -29.99
C GLY A 290 18.45 -4.52 -29.62
N CYS A 291 17.68 -4.97 -30.62
CA CYS A 291 16.50 -5.80 -30.40
C CYS A 291 16.88 -7.09 -29.64
N PHE A 292 16.42 -7.24 -28.40
CA PHE A 292 16.20 -8.54 -27.78
C PHE A 292 14.69 -8.73 -27.58
N PRO A 293 14.03 -9.61 -28.33
CA PRO A 293 12.62 -9.92 -28.12
C PRO A 293 12.50 -10.94 -26.97
N GLY A 294 11.82 -10.57 -25.88
CA GLY A 294 11.45 -11.50 -24.80
C GLY A 294 11.65 -10.94 -23.39
N PRO A 295 11.16 -11.63 -22.34
CA PRO A 295 11.07 -11.14 -20.95
C PRO A 295 12.42 -10.81 -20.27
N LEU A 296 13.57 -11.03 -20.93
CA LEU A 296 14.91 -10.76 -20.39
C LEU A 296 15.27 -9.27 -20.30
N TRP A 297 14.65 -8.39 -21.09
CA TRP A 297 15.06 -6.98 -21.13
C TRP A 297 14.71 -6.21 -19.85
N MET A 298 13.66 -6.63 -19.12
CA MET A 298 13.28 -6.04 -17.84
C MET A 298 14.28 -6.39 -16.74
N VAL A 299 14.80 -7.61 -16.78
CA VAL A 299 15.88 -8.08 -15.92
C VAL A 299 17.14 -7.25 -16.16
N CYS A 300 17.51 -7.00 -17.43
CA CYS A 300 18.63 -6.10 -17.76
C CYS A 300 18.41 -4.68 -17.23
N ALA A 301 17.24 -4.07 -17.44
CA ALA A 301 17.00 -2.69 -17.01
C ALA A 301 16.95 -2.50 -15.48
N PHE A 302 16.54 -3.53 -14.73
CA PHE A 302 16.51 -3.49 -13.28
C PHE A 302 17.85 -3.90 -12.65
N LEU A 303 18.54 -4.91 -13.21
CA LEU A 303 19.94 -5.17 -12.88
C LEU A 303 20.77 -3.92 -13.15
N GLU A 304 20.60 -3.22 -14.28
CA GLU A 304 21.21 -1.90 -14.50
C GLU A 304 20.80 -0.85 -13.45
N SER A 305 19.59 -0.94 -12.88
CA SER A 305 19.17 -0.04 -11.79
C SER A 305 19.80 -0.39 -10.45
N ILE A 306 19.98 -1.66 -10.11
CA ILE A 306 20.67 -2.11 -8.88
C ILE A 306 22.16 -1.92 -9.05
N GLN A 307 22.71 -2.36 -10.18
CA GLN A 307 24.08 -2.13 -10.62
C GLN A 307 24.39 -0.64 -10.59
N SER A 308 23.51 0.24 -11.08
CA SER A 308 23.72 1.69 -10.95
C SER A 308 23.56 2.21 -9.52
N SER A 309 22.74 1.59 -8.66
CA SER A 309 22.65 1.92 -7.23
C SER A 309 23.95 1.56 -6.50
N LEU A 310 24.44 0.34 -6.72
CA LEU A 310 25.70 -0.15 -6.16
C LEU A 310 26.89 0.58 -6.73
N PHE A 311 26.93 0.79 -8.05
CA PHE A 311 27.92 1.63 -8.69
C PHE A 311 27.89 3.03 -8.08
N ARG A 312 26.72 3.64 -7.85
CA ARG A 312 26.61 4.94 -7.15
C ARG A 312 27.15 4.87 -5.72
N ARG A 313 26.85 3.81 -4.97
CA ARG A 313 27.32 3.62 -3.60
C ARG A 313 28.85 3.45 -3.58
N ARG A 314 29.40 2.56 -4.40
CA ARG A 314 30.84 2.31 -4.56
C ARG A 314 31.59 3.54 -5.07
N LEU A 315 31.03 4.23 -6.07
CA LEU A 315 31.58 5.49 -6.56
C LEU A 315 31.52 6.59 -5.50
N GLY A 316 30.47 6.66 -4.69
CA GLY A 316 30.37 7.58 -3.56
C GLY A 316 31.40 7.29 -2.47
N ILE A 317 31.62 6.00 -2.15
CA ILE A 317 32.65 5.56 -1.20
C ILE A 317 34.04 5.92 -1.76
N ARG A 318 34.31 5.64 -3.04
CA ARG A 318 35.59 5.98 -3.68
C ARG A 318 35.80 7.49 -3.79
N ALA A 319 34.76 8.26 -4.11
CA ALA A 319 34.82 9.72 -4.11
C ALA A 319 35.14 10.26 -2.72
N ALA A 320 34.54 9.69 -1.67
CA ALA A 320 34.84 10.06 -0.29
C ALA A 320 36.30 9.74 0.07
N PHE A 321 36.83 8.58 -0.37
CA PHE A 321 38.24 8.21 -0.21
C PHE A 321 39.17 9.24 -0.86
N GLU A 322 38.97 9.58 -2.14
CA GLU A 322 39.80 10.55 -2.86
C GLU A 322 39.74 11.95 -2.25
N VAL A 323 38.56 12.40 -1.80
CA VAL A 323 38.42 13.70 -1.12
C VAL A 323 39.19 13.71 0.21
N LEU A 324 39.10 12.63 0.99
CA LEU A 324 39.83 12.51 2.25
C LEU A 324 41.35 12.46 2.03
N CYS A 325 41.81 11.74 1.00
CA CYS A 325 43.22 11.75 0.60
C CYS A 325 43.69 13.14 0.15
N SER A 326 42.86 13.88 -0.61
CA SER A 326 43.20 15.23 -1.09
C SER A 326 43.31 16.28 0.02
N LEU A 327 42.56 16.12 1.12
CA LEU A 327 42.66 16.97 2.31
C LEU A 327 43.97 16.76 3.07
N GLU A 328 44.60 15.60 2.91
CA GLU A 328 45.85 15.21 3.59
C GLU A 328 47.09 15.38 2.68
N GLY A 329 46.91 15.42 1.36
CA GLY A 329 47.96 15.52 0.34
C GLY A 329 48.73 16.85 0.28
N ALA A 330 48.53 17.77 1.22
CA ALA A 330 49.33 18.99 1.31
C ALA A 330 50.73 18.77 1.91
N GLU A 331 51.03 17.62 2.56
CA GLU A 331 52.28 17.49 3.33
C GLU A 331 53.16 16.24 3.14
N ILE A 332 52.81 15.15 2.42
CA ILE A 332 53.71 13.96 2.36
C ILE A 332 53.77 13.27 0.99
N HIS A 333 55.00 12.88 0.60
CA HIS A 333 55.47 12.21 -0.62
C HIS A 333 54.49 11.30 -1.43
N PRO A 334 54.62 11.24 -2.77
CA PRO A 334 53.61 10.74 -3.71
C PRO A 334 53.49 9.20 -3.84
N LEU A 335 53.98 8.40 -2.88
CA LEU A 335 54.04 6.94 -3.05
C LEU A 335 53.07 6.12 -2.19
N VAL A 336 52.37 6.72 -1.21
CA VAL A 336 51.39 5.98 -0.38
C VAL A 336 50.09 6.78 -0.30
N VAL A 337 49.13 6.42 -1.15
CA VAL A 337 47.77 6.97 -1.11
C VAL A 337 46.98 6.22 -0.04
N GLY A 338 46.51 6.92 0.98
CA GLY A 338 45.61 6.36 1.97
C GLY A 338 45.03 7.42 2.88
N VAL A 339 44.05 7.04 3.70
CA VAL A 339 43.33 7.94 4.61
C VAL A 339 43.76 7.67 6.04
N LYS A 340 44.07 8.72 6.82
CA LYS A 340 44.30 8.56 8.26
C LYS A 340 42.99 8.17 8.98
N PRO A 341 43.01 7.14 9.85
CA PRO A 341 41.83 6.74 10.64
C PRO A 341 41.21 7.88 11.45
N GLU A 342 42.03 8.80 11.98
CA GLU A 342 41.58 9.93 12.80
C GLU A 342 40.69 10.91 12.02
N THR A 343 41.09 11.26 10.80
CA THR A 343 40.32 12.15 9.90
C THR A 343 38.97 11.52 9.54
N PHE A 344 38.97 10.22 9.25
CA PHE A 344 37.75 9.47 8.97
C PHE A 344 36.82 9.41 10.18
N LEU A 345 37.35 9.16 11.38
CA LEU A 345 36.57 9.15 12.63
C LEU A 345 35.92 10.51 12.92
N GLN A 346 36.60 11.62 12.66
CA GLN A 346 36.02 12.97 12.80
C GLN A 346 34.84 13.20 11.85
N VAL A 347 34.89 12.66 10.64
CA VAL A 347 33.79 12.73 9.67
C VAL A 347 32.61 11.86 10.11
N ILE A 348 32.86 10.60 10.48
CA ILE A 348 31.84 9.68 10.96
C ILE A 348 31.14 10.22 12.22
N GLN A 349 31.86 10.93 13.09
CA GLN A 349 31.28 11.60 14.26
C GLN A 349 30.22 12.65 13.87
N LYS A 350 30.41 13.38 12.76
CA LYS A 350 29.49 14.42 12.28
C LYS A 350 28.32 13.85 11.47
N VAL A 351 28.38 12.61 11.00
CA VAL A 351 27.32 11.97 10.21
C VAL A 351 26.19 11.48 11.11
N LYS A 352 24.94 11.68 10.65
CA LYS A 352 23.73 11.16 11.31
C LYS A 352 23.49 9.72 10.84
N MET A 353 23.84 8.75 11.68
CA MET A 353 23.62 7.32 11.49
C MET A 353 23.11 6.66 12.79
N SER A 354 22.66 5.41 12.73
CA SER A 354 22.29 4.65 13.94
C SER A 354 23.51 4.50 14.86
N LEU A 355 23.30 4.53 16.18
CA LEU A 355 24.38 4.42 17.17
C LEU A 355 25.16 3.11 17.00
N TYR A 356 24.46 2.00 16.76
CA TYR A 356 25.07 0.70 16.49
C TYR A 356 26.02 0.71 15.29
N CYS A 357 25.56 1.15 14.11
CA CYS A 357 26.42 1.18 12.92
C CYS A 357 27.60 2.14 13.12
N LYS A 358 27.39 3.23 13.85
CA LYS A 358 28.47 4.17 14.20
C LYS A 358 29.52 3.52 15.08
N GLU A 359 29.11 2.83 16.14
CA GLU A 359 29.99 2.10 17.05
C GLU A 359 30.72 0.95 16.34
N ALA A 360 30.01 0.19 15.50
CA ALA A 360 30.60 -0.89 14.71
C ALA A 360 31.65 -0.38 13.72
N ILE A 361 31.38 0.74 13.02
CA ILE A 361 32.37 1.40 12.15
C ILE A 361 33.56 1.90 12.96
N ILE A 362 33.34 2.55 14.11
CA ILE A 362 34.42 3.03 14.98
C ILE A 362 35.29 1.87 15.49
N GLN A 363 34.68 0.74 15.85
CA GLN A 363 35.36 -0.45 16.32
C GLN A 363 36.17 -1.12 15.19
N THR A 364 35.59 -1.25 13.99
CA THR A 364 36.28 -1.80 12.81
C THR A 364 37.43 -0.89 12.36
N VAL A 365 37.29 0.43 12.46
CA VAL A 365 38.39 1.36 12.17
C VAL A 365 39.47 1.31 13.26
N GLY A 366 39.07 1.17 14.53
CA GLY A 366 39.99 1.06 15.67
C GLY A 366 40.79 -0.25 15.72
N SER A 367 40.30 -1.32 15.09
CA SER A 367 41.04 -2.58 14.96
C SER A 367 42.11 -2.54 13.86
N HIS A 368 42.07 -1.56 12.95
CA HIS A 368 43.13 -1.34 11.97
C HIS A 368 44.32 -0.64 12.66
N ALA A 369 45.47 -1.31 12.68
CA ALA A 369 46.67 -0.85 13.38
C ALA A 369 47.26 0.40 12.71
N GLY A 370 46.96 1.60 13.23
CA GLY A 370 47.76 2.85 13.17
C GLY A 370 48.28 3.39 11.82
N GLY A 371 48.04 2.71 10.70
CA GLY A 371 48.53 3.05 9.37
C GLY A 371 47.49 3.73 8.49
N LEU A 372 47.93 4.18 7.31
CA LEU A 372 47.05 4.70 6.27
C LEU A 372 46.12 3.61 5.76
N MET A 373 44.80 3.87 5.73
CA MET A 373 43.83 2.94 5.16
C MET A 373 43.92 2.94 3.64
N SER A 374 44.05 1.76 3.04
CA SER A 374 43.93 1.55 1.58
C SER A 374 42.47 1.65 1.13
N ALA A 375 42.23 1.78 -0.19
CA ALA A 375 40.89 1.89 -0.75
C ALA A 375 40.01 0.66 -0.47
N ASP A 376 40.56 -0.56 -0.57
CA ASP A 376 39.85 -1.80 -0.28
C ASP A 376 39.45 -1.91 1.21
N GLN A 377 40.36 -1.52 2.10
CA GLN A 377 40.10 -1.46 3.54
C GLN A 377 39.06 -0.38 3.87
N PHE A 378 39.07 0.75 3.16
CA PHE A 378 38.05 1.78 3.30
C PHE A 378 36.68 1.26 2.84
N GLN A 379 36.62 0.52 1.74
CA GLN A 379 35.40 -0.06 1.21
C GLN A 379 34.80 -1.14 2.14
N SER A 380 35.62 -1.99 2.75
CA SER A 380 35.17 -3.05 3.66
C SER A 380 34.51 -2.51 4.93
N VAL A 381 34.94 -1.34 5.41
CA VAL A 381 34.28 -0.67 6.56
C VAL A 381 32.82 -0.32 6.27
N PHE A 382 32.47 0.01 5.03
CA PHE A 382 31.10 0.31 4.63
C PHE A 382 30.22 -0.94 4.42
N GLU A 383 30.80 -2.15 4.44
CA GLU A 383 30.02 -3.41 4.48
C GLU A 383 29.36 -3.64 5.84
N GLU A 384 29.85 -2.98 6.91
CA GLU A 384 29.23 -3.04 8.24
C GLU A 384 27.85 -2.36 8.27
N LEU A 385 27.57 -1.44 7.34
CA LEU A 385 26.26 -0.80 7.18
C LEU A 385 25.19 -1.76 6.66
N ASP A 386 25.60 -2.90 6.09
CA ASP A 386 24.70 -3.89 5.50
C ASP A 386 24.23 -4.94 6.52
N LYS A 387 24.81 -4.94 7.72
CA LYS A 387 24.44 -5.84 8.82
C LYS A 387 23.35 -5.19 9.68
N ASP A 388 22.21 -5.86 9.80
CA ASP A 388 21.14 -5.44 10.71
C ASP A 388 21.54 -5.64 12.18
N ALA A 389 21.37 -4.60 13.00
CA ALA A 389 21.62 -4.66 14.43
C ALA A 389 20.63 -5.60 15.12
N ILE A 390 21.14 -6.62 15.82
CA ILE A 390 20.33 -7.40 16.75
C ILE A 390 19.97 -6.49 17.93
N LYS A 391 18.68 -6.24 18.16
CA LYS A 391 18.22 -5.49 19.34
C LYS A 391 18.53 -6.31 20.60
N GLU A 392 19.55 -5.90 21.34
CA GLU A 392 19.77 -6.41 22.69
C GLU A 392 18.74 -5.82 23.66
N HIS A 393 18.13 -6.68 24.47
CA HIS A 393 17.15 -6.26 25.47
C HIS A 393 17.87 -5.74 26.72
N PRO A 394 17.38 -4.67 27.37
CA PRO A 394 18.03 -4.13 28.56
C PRO A 394 18.02 -5.17 29.70
N PRO A 395 19.06 -5.16 30.57
CA PRO A 395 19.15 -6.10 31.68
C PRO A 395 18.01 -5.91 32.68
N ARG A 396 17.63 -7.00 33.34
CA ARG A 396 16.56 -7.01 34.34
C ARG A 396 16.94 -6.16 35.56
N PRO A 397 15.99 -5.46 36.21
CA PRO A 397 16.27 -4.71 37.43
C PRO A 397 16.73 -5.64 38.56
N ALA A 398 17.76 -5.25 39.31
CA ALA A 398 18.22 -5.98 40.48
C ALA A 398 17.52 -5.44 41.74
N TYR A 399 16.78 -6.31 42.45
CA TYR A 399 16.13 -5.95 43.71
C TYR A 399 16.99 -6.35 44.91
N PRO A 400 17.05 -5.53 45.98
CA PRO A 400 17.88 -5.81 47.14
C PRO A 400 17.35 -6.93 48.04
N SER A 401 16.04 -7.24 48.01
CA SER A 401 15.47 -8.29 48.86
C SER A 401 15.36 -9.64 48.14
N THR A 402 15.62 -10.72 48.87
CA THR A 402 15.55 -12.11 48.38
C THR A 402 14.13 -12.52 47.98
N VAL A 403 13.11 -11.92 48.61
CA VAL A 403 11.69 -12.15 48.28
C VAL A 403 11.35 -11.56 46.90
N LEU A 404 11.80 -10.33 46.61
CA LEU A 404 11.56 -9.68 45.32
C LEU A 404 12.32 -10.38 44.19
N GLN A 405 13.51 -10.92 44.46
CA GLN A 405 14.26 -11.74 43.49
C GLN A 405 13.56 -13.08 43.19
N ARG A 406 13.01 -13.77 44.21
CA ARG A 406 12.18 -14.97 43.98
C ARG A 406 10.94 -14.65 43.15
N ALA A 407 10.24 -13.56 43.48
CA ALA A 407 9.08 -13.10 42.72
C ALA A 407 9.44 -12.79 41.26
N GLN A 408 10.56 -12.11 41.03
CA GLN A 408 11.07 -11.83 39.68
C GLN A 408 11.38 -13.10 38.89
N SER A 409 11.93 -14.14 39.53
CA SER A 409 12.18 -15.43 38.89
C SER A 409 10.88 -16.16 38.51
N VAL A 410 9.84 -16.05 39.33
CA VAL A 410 8.53 -16.68 39.07
C VAL A 410 7.81 -15.98 37.92
N PHE A 411 7.70 -14.65 37.98
CA PHE A 411 6.99 -13.87 36.96
C PHE A 411 7.75 -13.75 35.63
N GLY A 412 9.07 -13.92 35.65
CA GLY A 412 9.89 -14.03 34.44
C GLY A 412 9.94 -15.44 33.84
N HIS A 413 9.23 -16.42 34.43
CA HIS A 413 9.24 -17.79 33.95
C HIS A 413 8.30 -17.96 32.74
N ARG A 414 8.70 -18.80 31.77
CA ARG A 414 7.92 -19.06 30.54
C ARG A 414 6.50 -19.61 30.81
N TYR A 415 6.29 -20.25 31.97
CA TYR A 415 4.96 -20.74 32.39
C TYR A 415 3.98 -19.60 32.68
N PHE A 416 4.47 -18.43 33.09
CA PHE A 416 3.62 -17.27 33.32
C PHE A 416 2.97 -16.79 32.01
N ASP A 417 3.72 -16.81 30.91
CA ASP A 417 3.18 -16.49 29.59
C ASP A 417 2.17 -17.55 29.10
N TYR A 418 2.42 -18.84 29.35
CA TYR A 418 1.46 -19.90 29.05
C TYR A 418 0.17 -19.78 29.87
N LEU A 419 0.25 -19.38 31.14
CA LEU A 419 -0.91 -19.12 31.98
C LEU A 419 -1.74 -17.95 31.41
N GLY A 420 -1.09 -16.85 31.04
CA GLY A 420 -1.77 -15.72 30.40
C GLY A 420 -2.46 -16.11 29.10
N ASN A 421 -1.82 -16.96 28.29
CA ASN A 421 -2.43 -17.51 27.06
C ASN A 421 -3.64 -18.40 27.35
N PHE A 422 -3.58 -19.24 28.40
CA PHE A 422 -4.69 -20.09 28.82
C PHE A 422 -5.89 -19.25 29.30
N VAL A 423 -5.65 -18.21 30.10
CA VAL A 423 -6.71 -17.29 30.55
C VAL A 423 -7.31 -16.51 29.37
N ALA A 424 -6.48 -16.06 28.43
CA ALA A 424 -6.97 -15.40 27.21
C ALA A 424 -7.85 -16.33 26.36
N PHE A 425 -7.45 -17.59 26.20
CA PHE A 425 -8.25 -18.60 25.51
C PHE A 425 -9.58 -18.85 26.24
N GLY A 426 -9.55 -19.00 27.56
CA GLY A 426 -10.76 -19.14 28.39
C GLY A 426 -11.72 -17.97 28.21
N ASN A 427 -11.21 -16.74 28.21
CA ASN A 427 -12.03 -15.54 27.99
C ASN A 427 -12.72 -15.53 26.62
N ILE A 428 -11.99 -15.90 25.55
CA ILE A 428 -12.57 -16.01 24.20
C ILE A 428 -13.68 -17.06 24.14
N VAL A 429 -13.46 -18.22 24.78
CA VAL A 429 -14.49 -19.28 24.85
C VAL A 429 -15.71 -18.78 25.61
N SER A 430 -15.53 -18.09 26.75
CA SER A 430 -16.64 -17.48 27.49
C SER A 430 -17.44 -16.53 26.61
N ILE A 431 -16.80 -15.58 25.92
CA ILE A 431 -17.49 -14.63 25.03
C ILE A 431 -18.20 -15.35 23.88
N CYS A 432 -17.58 -16.37 23.29
CA CYS A 432 -18.20 -17.14 22.21
C CYS A 432 -19.50 -17.80 22.69
N VAL A 433 -19.49 -18.42 23.88
CA VAL A 433 -20.68 -19.05 24.46
C VAL A 433 -21.78 -18.01 24.75
N PHE A 434 -21.43 -16.87 25.37
CA PHE A 434 -22.42 -15.82 25.65
C PHE A 434 -22.98 -15.19 24.37
N LEU A 435 -22.13 -14.92 23.37
CA LEU A 435 -22.57 -14.37 22.08
C LEU A 435 -23.57 -15.31 21.40
N VAL A 436 -23.35 -16.63 21.45
CA VAL A 436 -24.29 -17.62 20.90
C VAL A 436 -25.60 -17.67 21.70
N ILE A 437 -25.53 -17.66 23.04
CA ILE A 437 -26.73 -17.66 23.89
C ILE A 437 -27.58 -16.39 23.72
N ASP A 438 -26.92 -15.25 23.51
CA ASP A 438 -27.58 -13.95 23.37
C ASP A 438 -27.98 -13.62 21.93
N ALA A 439 -27.51 -14.39 20.93
CA ALA A 439 -27.81 -14.17 19.52
C ALA A 439 -29.32 -14.23 19.24
N ASP A 440 -30.02 -15.20 19.85
CA ASP A 440 -31.45 -15.45 19.63
C ASP A 440 -32.36 -14.61 20.55
N LYS A 441 -31.79 -13.90 21.54
CA LYS A 441 -32.56 -13.10 22.51
C LYS A 441 -32.66 -11.65 22.08
N LEU A 442 -33.86 -11.07 22.23
CA LEU A 442 -34.06 -9.62 22.04
C LEU A 442 -33.20 -8.83 23.04
N PRO A 443 -32.69 -7.63 22.66
CA PRO A 443 -31.85 -6.81 23.54
C PRO A 443 -32.46 -6.51 24.92
N SER A 444 -33.80 -6.50 25.04
CA SER A 444 -34.53 -6.26 26.29
C SER A 444 -34.56 -7.46 27.25
N GLU A 445 -34.25 -8.66 26.76
CA GLU A 445 -34.32 -9.94 27.48
C GLU A 445 -32.94 -10.54 27.77
N ARG A 446 -31.86 -9.82 27.46
CA ARG A 446 -30.49 -10.26 27.72
C ARG A 446 -30.10 -10.00 29.17
N ASP A 447 -29.49 -11.00 29.80
CA ASP A 447 -28.96 -10.92 31.15
C ASP A 447 -27.45 -10.62 31.11
N ASP A 448 -27.10 -9.35 30.90
CA ASP A 448 -25.70 -8.91 30.75
C ASP A 448 -24.90 -8.96 32.07
N PHE A 449 -25.53 -9.32 33.19
CA PHE A 449 -24.90 -9.36 34.51
C PHE A 449 -23.67 -10.28 34.56
N ILE A 450 -23.81 -11.52 34.07
CA ILE A 450 -22.72 -12.51 34.12
C ILE A 450 -21.55 -12.06 33.22
N LEU A 451 -21.88 -11.52 32.05
CA LEU A 451 -20.90 -11.03 31.09
C LEU A 451 -20.10 -9.84 31.68
N GLY A 452 -20.76 -8.90 32.34
CA GLY A 452 -20.11 -7.78 33.02
C GLY A 452 -19.17 -8.23 34.15
N VAL A 453 -19.61 -9.18 34.98
CA VAL A 453 -18.77 -9.74 36.06
C VAL A 453 -17.54 -10.46 35.50
N LEU A 454 -17.70 -11.27 34.46
CA LEU A 454 -16.59 -11.96 33.80
C LEU A 454 -15.61 -10.98 33.15
N ASN A 455 -16.12 -9.96 32.45
CA ASN A 455 -15.29 -8.92 31.83
C ASN A 455 -14.45 -8.18 32.87
N CYS A 456 -15.06 -7.76 33.98
CA CYS A 456 -14.35 -7.13 35.10
C CYS A 456 -13.26 -8.05 35.68
N PHE A 457 -13.57 -9.34 35.91
CA PHE A 457 -12.59 -10.31 36.40
C PHE A 457 -11.40 -10.49 35.45
N PHE A 458 -11.65 -10.67 34.16
CA PHE A 458 -10.58 -10.84 33.17
C PHE A 458 -9.73 -9.58 33.00
N ILE A 459 -10.35 -8.39 32.96
CA ILE A 459 -9.63 -7.12 32.84
C ILE A 459 -8.74 -6.88 34.06
N LEU A 460 -9.24 -7.17 35.26
CA LEU A 460 -8.44 -7.11 36.49
C LEU A 460 -7.24 -8.06 36.43
N TYR A 461 -7.45 -9.30 35.97
CA TYR A 461 -6.36 -10.25 35.75
C TYR A 461 -5.31 -9.70 34.77
N TYR A 462 -5.73 -9.04 33.69
CA TYR A 462 -4.80 -8.49 32.71
C TYR A 462 -4.01 -7.29 33.21
N VAL A 463 -4.63 -6.41 34.00
CA VAL A 463 -3.91 -5.34 34.69
C VAL A 463 -2.89 -5.92 35.64
N LEU A 464 -3.27 -6.96 36.41
CA LEU A 464 -2.35 -7.66 37.29
C LEU A 464 -1.20 -8.30 36.52
N GLU A 465 -1.47 -9.00 35.42
CA GLU A 465 -0.45 -9.60 34.55
C GLU A 465 0.55 -8.55 34.04
N MET A 466 0.05 -7.41 33.56
CA MET A 466 0.87 -6.29 33.08
C MET A 466 1.75 -5.73 34.20
N LEU A 467 1.19 -5.46 35.38
CA LEU A 467 1.93 -4.93 36.53
C LEU A 467 3.03 -5.90 36.97
N LEU A 468 2.73 -7.20 37.02
CA LEU A 468 3.70 -8.24 37.38
C LEU A 468 4.82 -8.36 36.35
N LYS A 469 4.53 -8.24 35.05
CA LYS A 469 5.55 -8.23 33.98
C LYS A 469 6.43 -6.99 34.01
N VAL A 470 5.84 -5.81 34.24
CA VAL A 470 6.59 -4.55 34.40
C VAL A 470 7.48 -4.63 35.63
N PHE A 471 7.01 -5.24 36.72
CA PHE A 471 7.81 -5.48 37.92
C PHE A 471 8.99 -6.46 37.65
N ALA A 472 8.76 -7.55 36.91
CA ALA A 472 9.79 -8.56 36.65
C ALA A 472 10.89 -8.10 35.67
N LEU A 473 10.49 -7.44 34.57
CA LEU A 473 11.38 -7.03 33.47
C LEU A 473 11.86 -5.58 33.60
N GLY A 474 11.20 -4.76 34.42
CA GLY A 474 11.36 -3.31 34.43
C GLY A 474 10.66 -2.64 33.26
N LEU A 475 10.38 -1.33 33.38
CA LEU A 475 9.66 -0.56 32.36
C LEU A 475 10.37 -0.60 30.99
N LYS A 476 11.70 -0.43 30.98
CA LYS A 476 12.51 -0.48 29.76
C LYS A 476 12.56 -1.89 29.15
N GLY A 477 12.62 -2.93 29.98
CA GLY A 477 12.58 -4.32 29.52
C GLY A 477 11.24 -4.70 28.91
N TYR A 478 10.14 -4.29 29.54
CA TYR A 478 8.78 -4.53 29.06
C TYR A 478 8.54 -3.90 27.68
N VAL A 479 8.87 -2.62 27.52
CA VAL A 479 8.70 -1.87 26.26
C VAL A 479 9.63 -2.38 25.16
N SER A 480 10.69 -3.13 25.49
CA SER A 480 11.57 -3.68 24.46
C SER A 480 10.94 -4.82 23.66
N PHE A 481 9.92 -5.50 24.19
CA PHE A 481 9.22 -6.60 23.52
C PHE A 481 7.94 -6.10 22.84
N PHE A 482 7.85 -6.25 21.52
CA PHE A 482 6.67 -5.79 20.75
C PHE A 482 5.36 -6.47 21.17
N SER A 483 5.39 -7.76 21.49
CA SER A 483 4.22 -8.49 22.00
C SER A 483 3.69 -7.89 23.30
N ASN A 484 4.59 -7.52 24.20
CA ASN A 484 4.22 -6.91 25.48
C ASN A 484 3.68 -5.49 25.29
N ILE A 485 4.22 -4.69 24.35
CA ILE A 485 3.66 -3.38 24.00
C ILE A 485 2.22 -3.52 23.52
N PHE A 486 1.97 -4.46 22.60
CA PHE A 486 0.63 -4.71 22.06
C PHE A 486 -0.36 -5.12 23.16
N ASP A 487 0.01 -6.09 23.99
CA ASP A 487 -0.81 -6.56 25.11
C ASP A 487 -1.07 -5.47 26.17
N GLY A 488 -0.06 -4.63 26.43
CA GLY A 488 -0.16 -3.50 27.34
C GLY A 488 -1.13 -2.43 26.83
N ILE A 489 -1.01 -2.02 25.56
CA ILE A 489 -1.93 -1.05 24.93
C ILE A 489 -3.36 -1.58 24.98
N LEU A 490 -3.58 -2.83 24.59
CA LEU A 490 -4.91 -3.44 24.61
C LEU A 490 -5.50 -3.49 26.02
N THR A 491 -4.67 -3.82 27.02
CA THR A 491 -5.09 -3.85 28.43
C THR A 491 -5.44 -2.47 28.97
N VAL A 492 -4.70 -1.42 28.59
CA VAL A 492 -5.03 -0.03 28.95
C VAL A 492 -6.34 0.42 28.31
N ILE A 493 -6.57 0.12 27.02
CA ILE A 493 -7.83 0.46 26.34
C ILE A 493 -9.01 -0.24 27.02
N LEU A 494 -8.88 -1.55 27.28
CA LEU A 494 -9.92 -2.32 27.97
C LEU A 494 -10.21 -1.80 29.37
N LEU A 495 -9.18 -1.42 30.12
CA LEU A 495 -9.33 -0.81 31.45
C LEU A 495 -10.08 0.52 31.38
N VAL A 496 -9.74 1.40 30.43
CA VAL A 496 -10.44 2.68 30.25
C VAL A 496 -11.91 2.47 29.90
N LEU A 497 -12.19 1.54 28.98
CA LEU A 497 -13.56 1.20 28.60
C LEU A 497 -14.35 0.63 29.79
N GLU A 498 -13.76 -0.28 30.57
CA GLU A 498 -14.42 -0.86 31.75
C GLU A 498 -14.67 0.19 32.83
N ILE A 499 -13.69 1.05 33.13
CA ILE A 499 -13.87 2.16 34.09
C ILE A 499 -14.97 3.11 33.60
N SER A 500 -15.02 3.44 32.31
CA SER A 500 -16.08 4.28 31.75
C SER A 500 -17.46 3.64 31.88
N THR A 501 -17.54 2.31 31.69
CA THR A 501 -18.76 1.51 31.84
C THR A 501 -19.23 1.51 33.29
N LEU A 502 -18.32 1.24 34.25
CA LEU A 502 -18.60 1.27 35.68
C LEU A 502 -18.96 2.67 36.19
N ALA A 503 -18.35 3.72 35.64
CA ALA A 503 -18.62 5.10 36.04
C ALA A 503 -20.04 5.55 35.63
N VAL A 504 -20.48 5.19 34.42
CA VAL A 504 -21.80 5.61 33.92
C VAL A 504 -22.91 4.73 34.49
N TYR A 505 -22.70 3.41 34.58
CA TYR A 505 -23.77 2.46 34.86
C TYR A 505 -23.68 1.78 36.24
N ARG A 506 -22.66 2.13 37.05
CA ARG A 506 -22.36 1.55 38.37
C ARG A 506 -22.03 0.06 38.28
N PHE A 507 -21.74 -0.54 39.45
CA PHE A 507 -21.32 -1.93 39.54
C PHE A 507 -22.45 -2.88 39.06
N PRO A 508 -22.14 -3.95 38.31
CA PRO A 508 -23.15 -4.88 37.82
C PRO A 508 -23.98 -5.44 38.98
N HIS A 509 -25.30 -5.34 38.89
CA HIS A 509 -26.24 -5.91 39.86
C HIS A 509 -27.30 -6.80 39.19
N PRO A 510 -27.94 -7.74 39.90
CA PRO A 510 -29.03 -8.52 39.33
C PRO A 510 -30.16 -7.60 38.84
N GLY A 511 -30.62 -7.79 37.60
CA GLY A 511 -31.66 -6.95 36.98
C GLY A 511 -31.17 -5.61 36.39
N TRP A 512 -29.87 -5.46 36.15
CA TRP A 512 -29.29 -4.27 35.51
C TRP A 512 -29.85 -4.07 34.09
N LYS A 513 -30.69 -3.06 33.92
CA LYS A 513 -31.28 -2.67 32.63
C LYS A 513 -30.99 -1.19 32.37
N PRO A 514 -29.93 -0.87 31.61
CA PRO A 514 -29.62 0.52 31.32
C PRO A 514 -30.60 1.11 30.30
N GLU A 515 -31.21 2.24 30.64
CA GLU A 515 -31.98 3.01 29.67
C GLU A 515 -31.06 3.51 28.55
N MET A 516 -31.49 3.29 27.30
CA MET A 516 -30.77 3.64 26.07
C MET A 516 -30.80 5.15 25.80
N LEU A 517 -30.26 5.98 26.71
CA LEU A 517 -30.21 7.43 26.52
C LEU A 517 -28.75 7.92 26.45
N GLY A 518 -28.21 8.00 25.23
CA GLY A 518 -26.89 8.61 24.96
C GLY A 518 -26.31 8.25 23.59
N LEU A 519 -25.37 9.08 23.09
CA LEU A 519 -24.61 8.86 21.85
C LEU A 519 -23.66 7.64 21.89
N LEU A 520 -23.44 7.06 23.07
CA LEU A 520 -22.66 5.84 23.32
C LEU A 520 -23.49 4.96 24.26
N SER A 521 -24.34 4.09 23.72
CA SER A 521 -25.15 3.16 24.51
C SER A 521 -24.25 2.15 25.24
N LEU A 522 -24.67 1.65 26.41
CA LEU A 522 -23.98 0.56 27.12
C LEU A 522 -23.69 -0.63 26.22
N TRP A 523 -24.61 -0.89 25.30
CA TRP A 523 -24.54 -1.99 24.38
C TRP A 523 -23.45 -1.79 23.32
N ASP A 524 -23.22 -0.55 22.89
CA ASP A 524 -22.12 -0.24 21.98
C ASP A 524 -20.78 -0.32 22.72
N MET A 525 -20.73 0.10 23.99
CA MET A 525 -19.53 0.00 24.83
C MET A 525 -19.19 -1.45 25.19
N SER A 526 -20.17 -2.28 25.55
CA SER A 526 -19.95 -3.71 25.86
C SER A 526 -19.58 -4.51 24.61
N ARG A 527 -20.16 -4.20 23.44
CA ARG A 527 -19.75 -4.78 22.15
C ARG A 527 -18.33 -4.37 21.76
N LEU A 528 -17.95 -3.11 21.98
CA LEU A 528 -16.58 -2.66 21.73
C LEU A 528 -15.58 -3.37 22.65
N VAL A 529 -15.88 -3.51 23.95
CA VAL A 529 -15.07 -4.29 24.88
C VAL A 529 -14.93 -5.74 24.41
N ASN A 530 -16.04 -6.39 24.04
CA ASN A 530 -16.02 -7.77 23.54
C ASN A 530 -15.19 -7.89 22.24
N MET A 531 -15.27 -6.92 21.32
CA MET A 531 -14.46 -6.88 20.11
C MET A 531 -12.96 -6.74 20.43
N PHE A 532 -12.59 -5.89 21.38
CA PHE A 532 -11.20 -5.76 21.85
C PHE A 532 -10.70 -7.00 22.58
N ILE A 533 -11.56 -7.71 23.31
CA ILE A 533 -11.20 -9.00 23.91
C ILE A 533 -10.89 -10.04 22.82
N VAL A 534 -11.64 -10.07 21.71
CA VAL A 534 -11.34 -10.95 20.56
C VAL A 534 -9.97 -10.63 19.96
N PHE A 535 -9.58 -9.35 19.84
CA PHE A 535 -8.23 -8.98 19.36
C PHE A 535 -7.10 -9.53 20.24
N ARG A 536 -7.36 -9.86 21.50
CA ARG A 536 -6.39 -10.47 22.41
C ARG A 536 -5.95 -11.87 21.94
N PHE A 537 -6.76 -12.55 21.13
CA PHE A 537 -6.36 -13.80 20.47
C PHE A 537 -5.07 -13.64 19.64
N LEU A 538 -4.80 -12.44 19.11
CA LEU A 538 -3.61 -12.15 18.31
C LEU A 538 -2.31 -12.39 19.10
N ARG A 539 -2.32 -12.36 20.44
CA ARG A 539 -1.17 -12.73 21.29
C ARG A 539 -0.73 -14.19 21.10
N ILE A 540 -1.65 -15.07 20.71
CA ILE A 540 -1.36 -16.51 20.52
C ILE A 540 -0.56 -16.72 19.22
N ILE A 541 -0.77 -15.87 18.20
CA ILE A 541 -0.19 -16.00 16.86
C ILE A 541 1.36 -16.07 16.88
N PRO A 542 2.10 -15.16 17.56
CA PRO A 542 3.56 -15.22 17.63
C PRO A 542 4.13 -16.50 18.27
N ASN A 543 3.38 -17.16 19.16
CA ASN A 543 3.83 -18.34 19.89
C ASN A 543 3.81 -19.62 19.03
N MET A 544 2.98 -19.65 17.99
CA MET A 544 2.92 -20.75 17.03
C MET A 544 3.91 -20.50 15.87
N LYS A 545 4.91 -21.37 15.70
CA LYS A 545 5.96 -21.25 14.67
C LYS A 545 5.42 -21.05 13.24
N LEU A 546 4.30 -21.70 12.91
CA LEU A 546 3.64 -21.58 11.61
C LEU A 546 2.92 -20.23 11.45
N MET A 547 2.14 -19.81 12.45
CA MET A 547 1.37 -18.56 12.38
C MET A 547 2.26 -17.31 12.49
N SER A 548 3.33 -17.38 13.27
CA SER A 548 4.37 -16.34 13.32
C SER A 548 5.07 -16.17 11.97
N LEU A 549 5.30 -17.26 11.23
CA LEU A 549 5.78 -17.18 9.84
C LEU A 549 4.78 -16.44 8.96
N VAL A 550 3.51 -16.86 8.96
CA VAL A 550 2.46 -16.23 8.13
C VAL A 550 2.33 -14.74 8.48
N ALA A 551 2.22 -14.39 9.76
CA ALA A 551 2.11 -13.00 10.20
C ALA A 551 3.35 -12.17 9.84
N GLY A 552 4.56 -12.70 10.00
CA GLY A 552 5.79 -12.04 9.56
C GLY A 552 5.89 -11.89 8.04
N THR A 553 5.40 -12.87 7.27
CA THR A 553 5.30 -12.75 5.80
C THR A 553 4.34 -11.66 5.38
N LEU A 554 3.16 -11.57 6.02
CA LEU A 554 2.16 -10.55 5.74
C LEU A 554 2.64 -9.14 6.12
N LEU A 555 3.26 -8.96 7.28
CA LEU A 555 3.77 -7.65 7.71
C LEU A 555 4.88 -7.13 6.80
N ASP A 556 5.79 -8.00 6.36
CA ASP A 556 6.83 -7.61 5.42
C ASP A 556 6.27 -7.35 4.02
N LEU A 557 5.25 -8.10 3.59
CA LEU A 557 4.52 -7.84 2.35
C LEU A 557 3.90 -6.43 2.37
N VAL A 558 3.25 -6.02 3.46
CA VAL A 558 2.65 -4.67 3.57
C VAL A 558 3.70 -3.57 3.40
N ARG A 559 4.91 -3.75 3.94
CA ARG A 559 6.01 -2.77 3.79
C ARG A 559 6.48 -2.67 2.35
N ASN A 560 6.59 -3.80 1.65
CA ASN A 560 6.99 -3.85 0.25
C ASN A 560 5.90 -3.30 -0.69
N MET A 561 4.63 -3.43 -0.30
CA MET A 561 3.47 -3.03 -1.09
C MET A 561 3.10 -1.54 -0.98
N ARG A 562 3.83 -0.74 -0.20
CA ARG A 562 3.55 0.71 -0.05
C ARG A 562 3.47 1.47 -1.39
N ALA A 563 4.34 1.12 -2.35
CA ALA A 563 4.36 1.78 -3.65
C ALA A 563 3.15 1.38 -4.50
N PHE A 564 2.74 0.12 -4.43
CA PHE A 564 1.54 -0.38 -5.09
C PHE A 564 0.27 0.20 -4.48
N ALA A 565 0.12 0.14 -3.15
CA ALA A 565 -0.99 0.79 -2.46
C ALA A 565 -1.12 2.28 -2.82
N GLY A 566 0.01 2.99 -2.96
CA GLY A 566 0.02 4.38 -3.44
C GLY A 566 -0.56 4.55 -4.85
N ILE A 567 -0.27 3.65 -5.80
CA ILE A 567 -0.85 3.70 -7.15
C ILE A 567 -2.35 3.42 -7.12
N LEU A 568 -2.79 2.47 -6.28
CA LEU A 568 -4.22 2.21 -6.08
C LEU A 568 -4.96 3.45 -5.60
N VAL A 569 -4.42 4.15 -4.60
CA VAL A 569 -5.01 5.40 -4.07
C VAL A 569 -5.12 6.45 -5.18
N VAL A 570 -4.12 6.58 -6.04
CA VAL A 570 -4.16 7.50 -7.19
C VAL A 570 -5.30 7.15 -8.16
N VAL A 571 -5.44 5.86 -8.50
CA VAL A 571 -6.47 5.38 -9.43
C VAL A 571 -7.88 5.58 -8.84
N TYR A 572 -8.11 5.20 -7.58
CA TYR A 572 -9.37 5.44 -6.88
C TYR A 572 -9.71 6.93 -6.83
N TYR A 573 -8.74 7.78 -6.51
CA TYR A 573 -8.96 9.22 -6.41
C TYR A 573 -9.41 9.83 -7.75
N VAL A 574 -8.73 9.48 -8.85
CA VAL A 574 -9.08 10.01 -10.19
C VAL A 574 -10.48 9.55 -10.59
N PHE A 575 -10.79 8.25 -10.45
CA PHE A 575 -12.11 7.74 -10.80
C PHE A 575 -13.21 8.30 -9.90
N ALA A 576 -12.98 8.46 -8.59
CA ALA A 576 -13.96 9.03 -7.67
C ALA A 576 -14.32 10.49 -8.06
N ILE A 577 -13.31 11.33 -8.34
CA ILE A 577 -13.56 12.72 -8.76
C ILE A 577 -14.26 12.80 -10.12
N VAL A 578 -13.87 11.95 -11.08
CA VAL A 578 -14.57 11.85 -12.38
C VAL A 578 -16.01 11.37 -12.18
N GLY A 579 -16.24 10.38 -11.32
CA GLY A 579 -17.56 9.84 -11.01
C GLY A 579 -18.49 10.89 -10.38
N ILE A 580 -17.99 11.66 -9.40
CA ILE A 580 -18.74 12.79 -8.82
C ILE A 580 -19.06 13.82 -9.91
N GLY A 581 -18.08 14.19 -10.74
CA GLY A 581 -18.31 15.15 -11.82
C GLY A 581 -19.33 14.72 -12.88
N LEU A 582 -19.57 13.41 -13.04
CA LEU A 582 -20.49 12.85 -14.03
C LEU A 582 -21.87 12.47 -13.45
N PHE A 583 -21.93 12.01 -12.20
CA PHE A 583 -23.09 11.33 -11.63
C PHE A 583 -23.60 11.94 -10.32
N GLN A 584 -23.05 13.08 -9.87
CA GLN A 584 -23.53 13.76 -8.68
C GLN A 584 -25.02 14.14 -8.81
N GLY A 585 -25.83 13.73 -7.83
CA GLY A 585 -27.27 14.00 -7.81
C GLY A 585 -28.08 13.20 -8.84
N ALA A 586 -27.49 12.20 -9.51
CA ALA A 586 -28.23 11.40 -10.50
C ALA A 586 -29.25 10.45 -9.87
N ILE A 587 -28.98 9.98 -8.64
CA ILE A 587 -29.88 9.10 -7.88
C ILE A 587 -30.63 9.96 -6.88
N GLU A 588 -31.88 10.33 -7.21
CA GLU A 588 -32.72 11.11 -6.32
C GLU A 588 -33.52 10.21 -5.37
N SER A 589 -33.82 10.72 -4.17
CA SER A 589 -34.74 10.03 -3.26
C SER A 589 -36.16 10.02 -3.84
N PRO A 590 -36.94 8.95 -3.60
CA PRO A 590 -38.34 8.93 -3.99
C PRO A 590 -39.09 10.12 -3.38
N PRO A 591 -39.89 10.89 -4.13
CA PRO A 591 -40.60 12.04 -3.59
C PRO A 591 -41.68 11.60 -2.60
N GLY A 592 -41.46 11.84 -1.29
CA GLY A 592 -42.47 11.73 -0.23
C GLY A 592 -41.99 11.13 1.09
N ASN A 593 -42.69 11.46 2.20
CA ASN A 593 -42.56 10.83 3.53
C ASN A 593 -43.04 9.37 3.50
N SER A 594 -42.35 8.54 2.73
CA SER A 594 -42.94 7.28 2.30
C SER A 594 -41.90 6.21 2.03
N SER A 595 -41.28 5.75 3.12
CA SER A 595 -40.96 4.32 3.26
C SER A 595 -42.18 3.40 3.01
N LEU A 596 -43.40 3.97 2.91
CA LEU A 596 -44.67 3.32 2.57
C LEU A 596 -45.12 3.45 1.09
N VAL A 597 -44.47 4.23 0.22
CA VAL A 597 -44.97 4.38 -1.19
C VAL A 597 -44.62 3.15 -2.03
N TYR A 598 -43.53 2.44 -1.72
CA TYR A 598 -43.23 1.13 -2.31
C TYR A 598 -44.04 -0.04 -1.72
N ALA A 599 -44.89 0.20 -0.71
CA ALA A 599 -45.86 -0.82 -0.28
C ALA A 599 -46.96 -1.06 -1.34
N ASN A 600 -47.19 -0.09 -2.24
CA ASN A 600 -48.23 -0.18 -3.28
C ASN A 600 -47.70 -0.16 -4.73
N GLY A 601 -46.38 -0.02 -4.94
CA GLY A 601 -45.74 -0.10 -6.26
C GLY A 601 -44.60 -1.11 -6.24
N THR A 602 -44.85 -2.33 -6.71
CA THR A 602 -43.85 -3.41 -6.73
C THR A 602 -42.74 -3.10 -7.72
N ALA A 603 -41.61 -2.57 -7.24
CA ALA A 603 -40.37 -2.54 -8.02
C ALA A 603 -40.06 -3.98 -8.50
N PRO A 604 -39.57 -4.17 -9.75
CA PRO A 604 -39.26 -5.51 -10.24
C PRO A 604 -38.21 -6.17 -9.34
N CYS A 605 -38.38 -7.47 -9.08
CA CYS A 605 -37.39 -8.21 -8.30
C CYS A 605 -36.01 -8.18 -8.99
N GLY A 606 -34.93 -7.96 -8.24
CA GLY A 606 -33.55 -7.85 -8.73
C GLY A 606 -33.12 -6.45 -9.15
N THR A 607 -33.95 -5.42 -8.92
CA THR A 607 -33.61 -4.03 -9.25
C THR A 607 -32.88 -3.31 -8.10
N PHE A 608 -32.15 -2.25 -8.44
CA PHE A 608 -31.42 -1.40 -7.50
C PHE A 608 -32.31 -0.89 -6.35
N GLU A 609 -33.54 -0.51 -6.70
CA GLU A 609 -34.53 0.03 -5.77
C GLU A 609 -35.02 -1.03 -4.77
N GLN A 610 -35.22 -2.27 -5.22
CA GLN A 610 -35.68 -3.39 -4.38
C GLN A 610 -34.55 -3.95 -3.48
N LEU A 611 -33.30 -3.92 -3.94
CA LEU A 611 -32.13 -4.36 -3.18
C LEU A 611 -31.64 -3.32 -2.17
N GLU A 612 -32.28 -2.14 -2.12
CA GLU A 612 -31.93 -1.03 -1.25
C GLU A 612 -30.48 -0.51 -1.42
N TYR A 613 -29.96 -0.50 -2.64
CA TYR A 613 -28.59 -0.04 -2.94
C TYR A 613 -28.41 1.49 -2.93
N TRP A 614 -29.38 2.24 -2.40
CA TRP A 614 -29.39 3.71 -2.26
C TRP A 614 -28.12 4.33 -1.64
N PRO A 615 -27.42 3.71 -0.68
CA PRO A 615 -26.16 4.25 -0.14
C PRO A 615 -25.00 4.30 -1.14
N ASN A 616 -25.10 3.55 -2.25
CA ASN A 616 -24.06 3.40 -3.26
C ASN A 616 -24.26 4.41 -4.41
N ASN A 617 -23.86 5.65 -4.16
CA ASN A 617 -23.97 6.78 -5.08
C ASN A 617 -22.62 7.49 -5.28
N PHE A 618 -22.61 8.50 -6.15
CA PHE A 618 -21.47 9.39 -6.42
C PHE A 618 -21.74 10.83 -5.91
N ASP A 619 -22.55 10.98 -4.86
CA ASP A 619 -22.92 12.30 -4.34
C ASP A 619 -21.80 12.95 -3.54
N ASP A 620 -20.95 12.15 -2.90
CA ASP A 620 -19.80 12.60 -2.12
C ASP A 620 -18.60 11.66 -2.26
N PHE A 621 -17.42 12.12 -1.82
CA PHE A 621 -16.16 11.41 -2.03
C PHE A 621 -16.11 10.06 -1.31
N ALA A 622 -16.61 9.95 -0.07
CA ALA A 622 -16.66 8.71 0.67
C ALA A 622 -17.63 7.69 0.03
N ALA A 623 -18.84 8.11 -0.35
CA ALA A 623 -19.79 7.25 -1.05
C ALA A 623 -19.25 6.76 -2.41
N ALA A 624 -18.56 7.63 -3.15
CA ALA A 624 -17.91 7.26 -4.41
C ALA A 624 -16.82 6.19 -4.21
N LEU A 625 -16.02 6.27 -3.15
CA LEU A 625 -15.00 5.26 -2.85
C LEU A 625 -15.62 3.89 -2.55
N VAL A 626 -16.72 3.84 -1.80
CA VAL A 626 -17.45 2.59 -1.50
C VAL A 626 -18.09 2.02 -2.76
N THR A 627 -18.75 2.85 -3.56
CA THR A 627 -19.36 2.42 -4.82
C THR A 627 -18.31 1.86 -5.79
N LEU A 628 -17.14 2.49 -5.90
CA LEU A 628 -16.04 1.98 -6.71
C LEU A 628 -15.47 0.66 -6.18
N TRP A 629 -15.41 0.52 -4.85
CA TRP A 629 -15.01 -0.73 -4.19
C TRP A 629 -15.99 -1.87 -4.53
N ASP A 630 -17.29 -1.64 -4.40
CA ASP A 630 -18.32 -2.64 -4.71
C ASP A 630 -18.25 -3.09 -6.17
N VAL A 631 -18.04 -2.16 -7.10
CA VAL A 631 -17.85 -2.49 -8.53
C VAL A 631 -16.51 -3.21 -8.78
N MET A 632 -15.45 -2.89 -8.03
CA MET A 632 -14.14 -3.57 -8.16
C MET A 632 -14.23 -5.07 -7.83
N VAL A 633 -15.09 -5.45 -6.88
CA VAL A 633 -15.34 -6.85 -6.50
C VAL A 633 -16.10 -7.63 -7.59
N VAL A 634 -16.76 -6.92 -8.53
CA VAL A 634 -17.45 -7.45 -9.72
C VAL A 634 -18.75 -8.23 -9.42
N ASN A 635 -19.15 -8.36 -8.15
CA ASN A 635 -20.43 -8.99 -7.80
C ASN A 635 -21.59 -8.00 -7.97
N ASN A 636 -22.72 -8.46 -8.52
CA ASN A 636 -23.93 -7.66 -8.80
C ASN A 636 -23.69 -6.35 -9.57
N TRP A 637 -22.53 -6.20 -10.23
CA TRP A 637 -22.15 -4.96 -10.91
C TRP A 637 -23.09 -4.61 -12.08
N GLN A 638 -23.81 -5.60 -12.61
CA GLN A 638 -24.87 -5.41 -13.60
C GLN A 638 -26.01 -4.50 -13.13
N VAL A 639 -26.31 -4.50 -11.83
CA VAL A 639 -27.35 -3.65 -11.23
C VAL A 639 -26.92 -2.19 -11.32
N PHE A 640 -25.63 -1.91 -11.11
CA PHE A 640 -25.05 -0.58 -11.27
C PHE A 640 -25.02 -0.14 -12.74
N LEU A 641 -24.69 -1.05 -13.67
CA LEU A 641 -24.77 -0.73 -15.11
C LEU A 641 -26.19 -0.35 -15.54
N ASP A 642 -27.20 -1.06 -15.04
CA ASP A 642 -28.61 -0.79 -15.37
C ASP A 642 -29.08 0.55 -14.78
N VAL A 643 -28.86 0.77 -13.47
CA VAL A 643 -29.34 1.98 -12.79
C VAL A 643 -28.73 3.26 -13.39
N TYR A 644 -27.42 3.32 -13.60
CA TYR A 644 -26.80 4.53 -14.16
C TYR A 644 -27.10 4.71 -15.66
N THR A 645 -27.48 3.64 -16.37
CA THR A 645 -28.04 3.74 -17.71
C THR A 645 -29.43 4.38 -17.71
N ARG A 646 -30.28 4.02 -16.72
CA ARG A 646 -31.64 4.54 -16.57
C ARG A 646 -31.67 6.00 -16.10
N TYR A 647 -30.87 6.35 -15.09
CA TYR A 647 -30.92 7.66 -14.44
C TYR A 647 -30.00 8.72 -15.06
N SER A 648 -28.90 8.33 -15.72
CA SER A 648 -27.96 9.29 -16.34
C SER A 648 -27.96 9.20 -17.86
N SER A 649 -27.30 8.20 -18.43
CA SER A 649 -27.23 8.01 -19.89
C SER A 649 -26.70 6.61 -20.25
N PRO A 650 -26.97 6.11 -21.47
CA PRO A 650 -26.39 4.86 -21.96
C PRO A 650 -24.85 4.86 -22.03
N TRP A 651 -24.23 6.04 -22.15
CA TRP A 651 -22.78 6.21 -22.21
C TRP A 651 -22.10 6.00 -20.85
N SER A 652 -22.87 6.02 -19.75
CA SER A 652 -22.38 5.70 -18.39
C SER A 652 -21.72 4.31 -18.32
N LYS A 653 -22.18 3.35 -19.14
CA LYS A 653 -21.57 2.01 -19.23
C LYS A 653 -20.08 2.07 -19.55
N LEU A 654 -19.63 3.03 -20.37
CA LEU A 654 -18.20 3.17 -20.70
C LEU A 654 -17.36 3.50 -19.46
N TYR A 655 -17.88 4.29 -18.53
CA TYR A 655 -17.20 4.61 -17.27
C TYR A 655 -16.99 3.35 -16.41
N PHE A 656 -18.05 2.57 -16.19
CA PHE A 656 -17.96 1.34 -15.40
C PHE A 656 -17.11 0.26 -16.06
N VAL A 657 -17.18 0.12 -17.38
CA VAL A 657 -16.31 -0.81 -18.13
C VAL A 657 -14.84 -0.36 -18.05
N ALA A 658 -14.55 0.94 -18.17
CA ALA A 658 -13.20 1.46 -17.99
C ALA A 658 -12.67 1.21 -16.56
N TRP A 659 -13.51 1.40 -15.54
CA TRP A 659 -13.17 1.08 -14.16
C TRP A 659 -12.88 -0.41 -13.97
N TRP A 660 -13.73 -1.30 -14.48
CA TRP A 660 -13.53 -2.76 -14.41
C TRP A 660 -12.23 -3.20 -15.09
N LEU A 661 -11.89 -2.63 -16.26
CA LEU A 661 -10.62 -2.91 -16.95
C LEU A 661 -9.41 -2.49 -16.10
N VAL A 662 -9.44 -1.30 -15.52
CA VAL A 662 -8.30 -0.76 -14.75
C VAL A 662 -8.19 -1.45 -13.37
N SER A 663 -9.30 -1.68 -12.69
CA SER A 663 -9.32 -2.20 -11.31
C SER A 663 -9.28 -3.74 -11.32
N SER A 664 -10.37 -4.40 -11.69
CA SER A 664 -10.50 -5.85 -11.57
C SER A 664 -9.53 -6.60 -12.50
N ILE A 665 -9.28 -6.12 -13.72
CA ILE A 665 -8.36 -6.79 -14.65
C ILE A 665 -6.90 -6.41 -14.41
N VAL A 666 -6.53 -5.14 -14.49
CA VAL A 666 -5.12 -4.75 -14.38
C VAL A 666 -4.66 -4.82 -12.92
N TRP A 667 -5.40 -4.19 -12.00
CA TRP A 667 -4.96 -4.05 -10.62
C TRP A 667 -5.00 -5.35 -9.82
N MET A 668 -6.10 -6.12 -9.83
CA MET A 668 -6.18 -7.37 -9.05
C MET A 668 -5.18 -8.42 -9.53
N ASN A 669 -4.99 -8.56 -10.84
CA ASN A 669 -3.98 -9.47 -11.38
C ASN A 669 -2.56 -9.04 -11.03
N LEU A 670 -2.28 -7.74 -11.07
CA LEU A 670 -1.02 -7.18 -10.58
C LEU A 670 -0.82 -7.50 -9.09
N PHE A 671 -1.83 -7.28 -8.27
CA PHE A 671 -1.78 -7.55 -6.84
C PHE A 671 -1.49 -9.03 -6.53
N VAL A 672 -2.18 -9.96 -7.19
CA VAL A 672 -1.96 -11.40 -7.05
C VAL A 672 -0.53 -11.78 -7.44
N ALA A 673 -0.03 -11.26 -8.57
CA ALA A 673 1.33 -11.54 -9.03
C ALA A 673 2.40 -11.14 -7.99
N LEU A 674 2.22 -9.99 -7.34
CA LEU A 674 3.15 -9.48 -6.34
C LEU A 674 3.11 -10.28 -5.03
N ILE A 675 1.92 -10.70 -4.59
CA ILE A 675 1.78 -11.55 -3.41
C ILE A 675 2.47 -12.88 -3.65
N LEU A 676 2.19 -13.51 -4.79
CA LEU A 676 2.69 -14.83 -5.12
C LEU A 676 4.22 -14.84 -5.08
N GLU A 677 4.88 -13.86 -5.71
CA GLU A 677 6.34 -13.82 -5.71
C GLU A 677 6.92 -13.52 -4.31
N ASN A 678 6.39 -12.52 -3.59
CA ASN A 678 6.85 -12.22 -2.23
C ASN A 678 6.72 -13.43 -1.30
N PHE A 679 5.68 -14.24 -1.50
CA PHE A 679 5.45 -15.47 -0.76
C PHE A 679 6.43 -16.58 -1.18
N ILE A 680 6.61 -16.83 -2.49
CA ILE A 680 7.54 -17.82 -3.04
C ILE A 680 8.97 -17.52 -2.56
N HIS A 681 9.43 -16.27 -2.68
CA HIS A 681 10.76 -15.86 -2.23
C HIS A 681 10.98 -16.14 -0.74
N LYS A 682 9.99 -15.80 0.12
CA LYS A 682 10.10 -16.10 1.55
C LYS A 682 10.06 -17.60 1.86
N TRP A 683 9.32 -18.38 1.07
CA TRP A 683 9.22 -19.82 1.22
C TRP A 683 10.53 -20.51 0.84
N ASP A 684 11.12 -20.18 -0.31
CA ASP A 684 12.37 -20.76 -0.82
C ASP A 684 13.56 -20.44 0.09
N ARG A 685 13.62 -19.22 0.63
CA ARG A 685 14.66 -18.82 1.59
C ARG A 685 14.64 -19.69 2.85
N ARG A 686 13.48 -20.19 3.28
CA ARG A 686 13.38 -21.10 4.44
C ARG A 686 13.76 -22.54 4.09
N GLY A 687 13.54 -22.97 2.84
CA GLY A 687 14.04 -24.24 2.31
C GLY A 687 15.57 -24.31 2.33
N GLN A 688 16.24 -23.19 2.02
CA GLN A 688 17.70 -23.07 2.09
C GLN A 688 18.25 -22.86 3.51
N GLN A 689 17.46 -22.31 4.44
CA GLN A 689 17.87 -22.09 5.84
C GLN A 689 17.73 -23.32 6.76
N GLN A 690 17.53 -24.54 6.22
CA GLN A 690 17.74 -25.73 7.05
C GLN A 690 19.24 -25.82 7.39
N PRO A 691 19.62 -25.74 8.68
CA PRO A 691 21.02 -25.73 9.06
C PRO A 691 21.62 -27.09 8.73
N VAL A 692 22.69 -27.10 7.91
CA VAL A 692 23.61 -28.23 7.86
C VAL A 692 24.12 -28.43 9.29
N PRO A 693 23.95 -29.62 9.90
CA PRO A 693 24.35 -29.84 11.29
C PRO A 693 25.88 -29.70 11.40
N GLY A 694 26.35 -28.59 11.98
CA GLY A 694 27.78 -28.41 12.28
C GLY A 694 28.36 -26.99 12.12
N SER A 695 27.65 -26.02 11.53
CA SER A 695 28.18 -24.64 11.43
C SER A 695 27.53 -23.72 12.46
N CYS A 696 28.34 -23.23 13.40
CA CYS A 696 27.96 -22.20 14.36
C CYS A 696 28.11 -20.83 13.68
N GLN A 697 27.21 -20.50 12.75
CA GLN A 697 27.08 -19.13 12.23
C GLN A 697 25.78 -18.53 12.75
N ALA A 698 25.89 -17.38 13.41
CA ALA A 698 24.75 -16.62 13.90
C ALA A 698 23.84 -16.22 12.72
N PRO A 699 22.50 -16.21 12.90
CA PRO A 699 21.57 -15.89 11.83
C PRO A 699 21.59 -14.37 11.58
N TYR A 700 22.37 -13.91 10.59
CA TYR A 700 22.28 -12.55 10.08
C TYR A 700 21.05 -12.42 9.17
N GLN A 701 20.28 -11.34 9.34
CA GLN A 701 19.26 -10.94 8.39
C GLN A 701 19.96 -10.13 7.30
N VAL A 702 20.11 -10.74 6.12
CA VAL A 702 20.83 -10.19 4.98
C VAL A 702 20.02 -9.05 4.34
N THR A 703 20.64 -7.89 4.13
CA THR A 703 20.07 -6.75 3.37
C THR A 703 19.91 -7.10 1.90
N VAL A 704 18.97 -6.43 1.22
CA VAL A 704 18.63 -6.68 -0.20
C VAL A 704 19.85 -6.65 -1.12
N GLU A 705 20.86 -5.82 -0.85
CA GLU A 705 22.07 -5.73 -1.70
C GLU A 705 23.02 -6.93 -1.58
N LEU A 706 23.14 -7.53 -0.39
CA LEU A 706 23.90 -8.78 -0.21
C LEU A 706 23.20 -9.99 -0.86
N MET A 707 21.90 -9.89 -1.18
CA MET A 707 21.15 -10.94 -1.89
C MET A 707 21.56 -11.10 -3.36
N PHE A 708 22.27 -10.13 -3.94
CA PHE A 708 22.66 -10.14 -5.37
C PHE A 708 24.17 -10.12 -5.60
N ARG A 709 24.97 -10.18 -4.53
CA ARG A 709 26.43 -10.00 -4.61
C ARG A 709 27.07 -10.92 -5.66
N ASP A 710 26.52 -12.11 -5.84
CA ASP A 710 27.04 -13.13 -6.78
C ASP A 710 26.64 -12.89 -8.25
N VAL A 711 25.69 -11.99 -8.53
CA VAL A 711 25.18 -11.68 -9.89
C VAL A 711 25.58 -10.29 -10.38
N LEU A 712 25.97 -9.41 -9.47
CA LEU A 712 26.39 -8.05 -9.78
C LEU A 712 27.88 -8.02 -10.08
N GLU A 713 28.24 -7.42 -11.20
CA GLU A 713 29.65 -7.22 -11.55
C GLU A 713 30.23 -6.15 -10.61
N GLU A 714 31.19 -6.51 -9.76
CA GLU A 714 31.85 -5.51 -8.92
C GLU A 714 32.62 -4.55 -9.83
N PRO A 715 32.31 -3.23 -9.79
CA PRO A 715 32.98 -2.28 -10.67
C PRO A 715 34.47 -2.23 -10.32
N THR A 716 35.31 -2.34 -11.35
CA THR A 716 36.76 -2.32 -11.17
C THR A 716 37.22 -0.95 -10.65
N GLU A 717 38.32 -0.94 -9.88
CA GLU A 717 38.93 0.30 -9.37
C GLU A 717 39.22 1.29 -10.52
N GLU A 718 39.65 0.79 -11.67
CA GLU A 718 39.96 1.58 -12.86
C GLU A 718 38.72 2.26 -13.46
N GLU A 719 37.58 1.57 -13.50
CA GLU A 719 36.30 2.13 -13.96
C GLU A 719 35.77 3.22 -13.04
N LEU A 720 35.86 3.00 -11.72
CA LEU A 720 35.45 3.97 -10.70
C LEU A 720 36.28 5.24 -10.82
N VAL A 721 37.61 5.12 -10.93
CA VAL A 721 38.55 6.24 -11.07
C VAL A 721 38.35 6.97 -12.41
N ALA A 722 38.20 6.24 -13.52
CA ALA A 722 37.96 6.84 -14.84
C ALA A 722 36.68 7.69 -14.87
N LYS A 723 35.60 7.22 -14.23
CA LYS A 723 34.35 7.98 -14.10
C LYS A 723 34.48 9.17 -13.16
N LEU A 724 35.25 9.02 -12.07
CA LEU A 724 35.53 10.10 -11.13
C LEU A 724 36.27 11.26 -11.80
N ILE A 725 37.28 10.95 -12.62
CA ILE A 725 38.10 11.93 -13.36
C ILE A 725 37.27 12.68 -14.41
N GLN A 726 36.27 12.01 -14.99
CA GLN A 726 35.35 12.63 -15.95
C GLN A 726 34.22 13.46 -15.28
N HIS A 727 34.20 13.56 -13.95
CA HIS A 727 33.13 14.21 -13.21
C HIS A 727 33.26 15.74 -13.24
N PRO A 728 32.28 16.49 -13.77
CA PRO A 728 32.38 17.94 -13.97
C PRO A 728 32.44 18.79 -12.68
N HIS A 729 32.26 18.17 -11.51
CA HIS A 729 32.20 18.83 -10.20
C HIS A 729 33.29 18.36 -9.25
N LEU A 730 34.07 17.35 -9.64
CA LEU A 730 35.18 16.83 -8.85
C LEU A 730 36.49 17.25 -9.51
N HIS A 731 36.89 18.49 -9.26
CA HIS A 731 38.24 18.94 -9.59
C HIS A 731 39.17 18.46 -8.47
N LEU A 732 39.69 17.24 -8.61
CA LEU A 732 40.84 16.82 -7.83
C LEU A 732 42.02 17.68 -8.27
N CYS A 733 42.42 18.65 -7.44
CA CYS A 733 43.72 19.28 -7.59
C CYS A 733 44.75 18.17 -7.36
N ARG A 734 45.44 17.77 -8.42
CA ARG A 734 46.56 16.85 -8.33
C ARG A 734 47.84 17.64 -8.10
#